data_AF-A0A654AJ01-F1
#
_entry.id   AF-A0A654AJ01-F1
#
_cell.length_a   1.000
_cell.length_b   1.000
_cell.length_c   1.000
_cell.angle_alpha   90.00
_cell.angle_beta   90.00
_cell.angle_gamma   90.00
#
_symmetry.space_group_name_H-M   'P 1'
#
loop_
_entity.id
_entity.type
_entity.pdbx_description
1 polymer ?
#
loop_
_entity_poly.entity_id
_entity_poly.type
_entity_poly.pdbx_seq_one_letter_code
_entity_poly.pdbx_strand_id
1 'polypeptide(L)'
;MGALLKPSKLSRQLLVPVAGLSLLAASFLGAPAAVAVGTASISGSVQMQAGLSASMIIVDAYKDDMYVGETRIWSGSGSYTLDGLAPGNYKVQFSAYGEGGGIPVNVVEWYDDKELASTAQTITLAAGQTQANVSAVLNTGATVSGKATVPAGVDATKITVEASREGEYRTYRASLKADGTYSLANMIAGQYRLSFYWGNENQDSSPSPIISSFLGGKQWSSATLVNVPKQGNVTGQNITLAAAGIVSGKVTVPGGVDVTKIVVSLSSVPSGYSGYGFVKANGDYSIGGLEPATYKANFYWNGGGDFRPIVDAYYGPQGATFATATPIEVPPSVPVTGISQTLLAGAQVKGKVIVPSGFSVTGVRVTATNAETKAYGGSAVPDSTGAFNISGLAAGSYKLDYTAQDQNLVHQWLGQKLDAASSAAVTVTTGQIQSVSDETLVSGAVVSGTLAIPAGSSSQYKYASLVGGSGVMGQTAVADNGSFSFNRLPAGSYSIEFNRSSGLSTDLEASFYKDKAESLGAASATQVTVATGEAKSGLTTTAKIGGTLTGKIVGTDGQPLNNVPVRVYTKDGSLVTRGANTSADGTFKVTGLSTGSYLVSANMIPTRPSGSLGTIFSGNVKTEGAASTVATTVGTNTDIGTLSFATAGNAGTGFADVPAGGQFSTEISWMATAGISTGWTETDGSKTFRPLSPVNRDAMAAFMYRLAGKPAFTPPATSPFADVPTSSQFYKEITWLADKGVSTGWTEADGSKTYRPLQAVNRDAMAAFMYRLAGKPAFTPPATSPFADVPTSSQFYKEITWLAAQGISTGWTEGDGSKTFRPLNAVNRDAMAAFMYRYNSKFNPS
;
A
#
# COMPACT_ATOMS: atom_id res chain seq x y z
N MET A 1 14.81 -13.50 4.70
CA MET A 1 14.69 -14.86 4.12
C MET A 1 14.36 -14.73 2.65
N GLY A 2 15.38 -14.74 1.79
CA GLY A 2 15.25 -14.90 0.34
C GLY A 2 15.72 -16.30 -0.01
N ALA A 3 14.97 -17.00 -0.86
CA ALA A 3 15.19 -18.40 -1.20
C ALA A 3 16.55 -18.62 -1.88
N LEU A 4 17.38 -19.49 -1.29
CA LEU A 4 18.64 -19.98 -1.85
C LEU A 4 18.35 -21.09 -2.86
N LEU A 5 18.49 -20.77 -4.15
CA LEU A 5 18.69 -21.77 -5.21
C LEU A 5 20.09 -22.38 -5.03
N LYS A 6 20.15 -23.69 -4.77
CA LYS A 6 21.40 -24.47 -4.70
C LYS A 6 22.06 -24.52 -6.08
N PRO A 7 23.38 -24.27 -6.21
CA PRO A 7 24.10 -24.60 -7.44
C PRO A 7 24.38 -26.11 -7.50
N SER A 8 24.03 -26.71 -8.63
CA SER A 8 24.31 -28.11 -8.97
C SER A 8 25.81 -28.35 -9.10
N LYS A 9 26.35 -29.26 -8.27
CA LYS A 9 27.69 -29.84 -8.47
C LYS A 9 27.63 -30.78 -9.68
N LEU A 10 28.24 -30.38 -10.80
CA LEU A 10 28.60 -31.31 -11.87
C LEU A 10 30.05 -31.76 -11.65
N SER A 11 30.20 -32.98 -11.16
CA SER A 11 31.48 -33.67 -11.00
C SER A 11 32.05 -34.06 -12.36
N ARG A 12 33.28 -33.63 -12.68
CA ARG A 12 34.08 -34.17 -13.79
C ARG A 12 34.47 -35.62 -13.44
N GLN A 13 33.86 -36.59 -14.11
CA GLN A 13 34.28 -38.00 -14.05
C GLN A 13 35.40 -38.26 -15.07
N LEU A 14 36.48 -38.86 -14.59
CA LEU A 14 37.56 -39.44 -15.37
C LEU A 14 37.05 -40.76 -16.00
N LEU A 15 37.16 -40.93 -17.32
CA LEU A 15 36.99 -42.23 -17.98
C LEU A 15 38.32 -42.69 -18.58
N VAL A 16 38.75 -43.89 -18.19
CA VAL A 16 39.86 -44.67 -18.75
C VAL A 16 39.28 -45.65 -19.79
N PRO A 17 39.93 -45.93 -20.93
CA PRO A 17 39.39 -46.86 -21.91
C PRO A 17 39.86 -48.30 -21.64
N VAL A 18 38.95 -49.28 -21.79
CA VAL A 18 39.29 -50.69 -22.01
C VAL A 18 38.51 -51.16 -23.24
N ALA A 19 39.23 -51.81 -24.16
CA ALA A 19 38.75 -52.32 -25.43
C ALA A 19 37.95 -53.63 -25.30
N GLY A 20 37.00 -53.86 -26.21
CA GLY A 20 36.33 -55.15 -26.40
C GLY A 20 35.18 -55.12 -27.42
N LEU A 21 35.43 -55.76 -28.57
CA LEU A 21 34.52 -56.25 -29.63
C LEU A 21 33.14 -56.78 -29.11
N SER A 22 32.01 -56.88 -29.85
CA SER A 22 31.68 -56.89 -31.29
C SER A 22 30.15 -57.04 -31.51
N LEU A 23 29.66 -56.50 -32.64
CA LEU A 23 28.56 -56.92 -33.56
C LEU A 23 27.17 -57.37 -33.03
N LEU A 24 26.11 -56.67 -33.49
CA LEU A 24 25.19 -57.18 -34.53
C LEU A 24 24.28 -56.06 -35.10
N ALA A 25 24.00 -56.15 -36.40
CA ALA A 25 23.38 -55.13 -37.24
C ALA A 25 21.85 -55.24 -37.37
N ALA A 26 21.17 -54.11 -37.64
CA ALA A 26 19.95 -54.07 -38.43
C ALA A 26 19.80 -52.71 -39.16
N SER A 27 19.73 -52.82 -40.49
CA SER A 27 19.46 -51.88 -41.58
C SER A 27 18.14 -51.06 -41.48
N PHE A 28 17.84 -49.96 -42.21
CA PHE A 28 18.30 -49.40 -43.50
C PHE A 28 17.82 -47.92 -43.65
N LEU A 29 18.58 -47.15 -44.44
CA LEU A 29 18.19 -46.09 -45.40
C LEU A 29 17.78 -44.68 -44.92
N GLY A 30 18.66 -43.70 -45.25
CA GLY A 30 18.21 -42.42 -45.79
C GLY A 30 18.66 -41.13 -45.09
N ALA A 31 19.96 -40.84 -45.06
CA ALA A 31 20.43 -39.46 -44.99
C ALA A 31 21.76 -39.35 -45.78
N PRO A 32 21.95 -38.31 -46.61
CA PRO A 32 23.16 -38.17 -47.40
C PRO A 32 24.39 -38.06 -46.48
N ALA A 33 25.53 -38.60 -46.93
CA ALA A 33 26.81 -38.32 -46.29
C ALA A 33 26.94 -36.79 -46.17
N ALA A 34 26.89 -36.29 -44.93
CA ALA A 34 27.20 -34.91 -44.66
C ALA A 34 28.65 -34.71 -45.10
N VAL A 35 28.82 -33.92 -46.16
CA VAL A 35 30.09 -33.33 -46.56
C VAL A 35 30.76 -32.85 -45.28
N ALA A 36 31.99 -33.32 -45.01
CA ALA A 36 32.80 -32.79 -43.94
C ALA A 36 32.92 -31.28 -44.18
N VAL A 37 32.10 -30.49 -43.48
CA VAL A 37 32.20 -29.03 -43.43
C VAL A 37 33.61 -28.78 -42.95
N GLY A 38 34.44 -28.14 -43.78
CA GLY A 38 35.83 -27.86 -43.43
C GLY A 38 35.86 -27.29 -42.02
N THR A 39 36.48 -28.00 -41.10
CA THR A 39 36.62 -27.53 -39.73
C THR A 39 37.56 -26.34 -39.75
N ALA A 40 37.15 -25.24 -39.13
CA ALA A 40 37.97 -24.06 -38.97
C ALA A 40 38.99 -24.26 -37.84
N SER A 41 40.00 -23.41 -37.80
CA SER A 41 40.97 -23.39 -36.70
C SER A 41 41.41 -21.98 -36.33
N ILE A 42 41.83 -21.82 -35.07
CA ILE A 42 42.46 -20.60 -34.56
C ILE A 42 43.88 -20.94 -34.13
N SER A 43 44.87 -20.19 -34.60
CA SER A 43 46.27 -20.38 -34.21
C SER A 43 46.96 -19.08 -33.83
N GLY A 44 47.98 -19.20 -32.99
CA GLY A 44 48.75 -18.07 -32.50
C GLY A 44 49.89 -18.51 -31.59
N SER A 45 50.48 -17.54 -30.91
CA SER A 45 51.51 -17.74 -29.90
C SER A 45 51.15 -17.01 -28.63
N VAL A 46 51.42 -17.62 -27.49
CA VAL A 46 51.26 -16.97 -26.19
C VAL A 46 52.57 -17.04 -25.44
N GLN A 47 52.91 -15.97 -24.75
CA GLN A 47 54.10 -15.92 -23.89
C GLN A 47 53.83 -15.07 -22.66
N MET A 48 54.46 -15.42 -21.54
CA MET A 48 54.53 -14.55 -20.38
C MET A 48 55.43 -13.36 -20.70
N GLN A 49 55.14 -12.19 -20.12
CA GLN A 49 56.01 -11.02 -20.17
C GLN A 49 57.42 -11.37 -19.65
N ALA A 50 58.45 -10.72 -20.20
CA ALA A 50 59.83 -10.91 -19.76
C ALA A 50 59.97 -10.74 -18.23
N GLY A 51 60.54 -11.76 -17.58
CA GLY A 51 60.72 -11.81 -16.12
C GLY A 51 59.63 -12.57 -15.35
N LEU A 52 58.56 -13.00 -16.03
CA LEU A 52 57.51 -13.84 -15.46
C LEU A 52 57.63 -15.29 -15.93
N SER A 53 57.16 -16.23 -15.11
CA SER A 53 57.12 -17.66 -15.47
C SER A 53 55.74 -18.24 -15.20
N ALA A 54 55.34 -19.19 -16.04
CA ALA A 54 54.17 -20.03 -15.85
C ALA A 54 54.56 -21.47 -16.17
N SER A 55 53.99 -22.41 -15.41
CA SER A 55 54.16 -23.85 -15.62
C SER A 55 53.20 -24.38 -16.70
N MET A 56 52.10 -23.66 -16.93
CA MET A 56 51.10 -24.01 -17.93
C MET A 56 50.34 -22.75 -18.38
N ILE A 57 50.03 -22.68 -19.67
CA ILE A 57 49.06 -21.72 -20.23
C ILE A 57 47.95 -22.52 -20.90
N ILE A 58 46.70 -22.19 -20.57
CA ILE A 58 45.49 -22.74 -21.22
C ILE A 58 44.95 -21.66 -22.15
N VAL A 59 44.59 -22.06 -23.36
CA VAL A 59 43.90 -21.21 -24.33
C VAL A 59 42.54 -21.82 -24.62
N ASP A 60 41.49 -21.12 -24.22
CA ASP A 60 40.09 -21.55 -24.32
C ASP A 60 39.38 -20.80 -25.44
N ALA A 61 38.55 -21.49 -26.22
CA ALA A 61 37.63 -20.90 -27.19
C ALA A 61 36.19 -20.97 -26.68
N TYR A 62 35.47 -19.87 -26.85
CA TYR A 62 34.06 -19.73 -26.54
C TYR A 62 33.30 -19.32 -27.79
N LYS A 63 32.26 -20.07 -28.16
CA LYS A 63 31.33 -19.73 -29.25
C LYS A 63 30.00 -19.29 -28.65
N ASP A 64 29.52 -18.11 -29.01
CA ASP A 64 28.28 -17.54 -28.46
C ASP A 64 28.25 -17.61 -26.91
N ASP A 65 29.39 -17.27 -26.29
CA ASP A 65 29.67 -17.33 -24.84
C ASP A 65 29.61 -18.73 -24.19
N MET A 66 29.49 -19.81 -24.97
CA MET A 66 29.64 -21.19 -24.51
C MET A 66 31.04 -21.74 -24.78
N TYR A 67 31.64 -22.41 -23.80
CA TYR A 67 32.92 -23.09 -23.96
C TYR A 67 32.82 -24.21 -25.01
N VAL A 68 33.77 -24.25 -25.95
CA VAL A 68 33.74 -25.19 -27.09
C VAL A 68 35.06 -25.92 -27.35
N GLY A 69 36.17 -25.49 -26.74
CA GLY A 69 37.43 -26.21 -26.84
C GLY A 69 38.57 -25.49 -26.12
N GLU A 70 39.63 -26.25 -25.81
CA GLU A 70 40.85 -25.73 -25.18
C GLU A 70 42.10 -26.36 -25.81
N THR A 71 43.23 -25.68 -25.64
CA THR A 71 44.56 -26.25 -25.85
C THR A 71 45.49 -25.79 -24.73
N ARG A 72 46.53 -26.58 -24.46
CA ARG A 72 47.43 -26.37 -23.31
C ARG A 72 48.88 -26.33 -23.75
N ILE A 73 49.59 -25.36 -23.21
CA ILE A 73 51.04 -25.18 -23.38
C ILE A 73 51.67 -25.40 -22.02
N TRP A 74 52.54 -26.39 -21.88
CA TRP A 74 53.22 -26.76 -20.63
C TRP A 74 54.53 -25.99 -20.42
N SER A 75 54.46 -24.67 -20.65
CA SER A 75 55.57 -23.73 -20.52
C SER A 75 55.02 -22.30 -20.46
N GLY A 76 55.86 -21.36 -20.02
CA GLY A 76 55.53 -19.93 -19.98
C GLY A 76 55.46 -19.28 -21.37
N SER A 77 55.71 -20.01 -22.45
CA SER A 77 55.54 -19.55 -23.82
C SER A 77 55.37 -20.73 -24.77
N GLY A 78 54.66 -20.51 -25.88
CA GLY A 78 54.50 -21.51 -26.93
C GLY A 78 53.51 -21.10 -28.01
N SER A 79 53.56 -21.79 -29.14
CA SER A 79 52.55 -21.72 -30.19
C SER A 79 51.41 -22.68 -29.88
N TYR A 80 50.20 -22.33 -30.30
CA TYR A 80 49.03 -23.17 -30.10
C TYR A 80 48.16 -23.20 -31.36
N THR A 81 47.31 -24.22 -31.45
CA THR A 81 46.24 -24.30 -32.44
C THR A 81 45.01 -24.94 -31.79
N LEU A 82 43.85 -24.31 -32.01
CA LEU A 82 42.52 -24.78 -31.65
C LEU A 82 41.84 -25.24 -32.94
N ASP A 83 41.85 -26.55 -33.19
CA ASP A 83 41.30 -27.18 -34.40
C ASP A 83 39.88 -27.71 -34.19
N GLY A 84 39.21 -28.09 -35.26
CA GLY A 84 37.89 -28.73 -35.19
C GLY A 84 36.73 -27.77 -34.93
N LEU A 85 36.96 -26.46 -35.06
CA LEU A 85 35.95 -25.44 -34.76
C LEU A 85 34.92 -25.34 -35.88
N ALA A 86 33.63 -25.29 -35.52
CA ALA A 86 32.57 -25.04 -36.49
C ALA A 86 32.59 -23.57 -36.97
N PRO A 87 32.03 -23.22 -38.14
CA PRO A 87 31.85 -21.83 -38.53
C PRO A 87 31.03 -21.05 -37.48
N GLY A 88 31.41 -19.80 -37.21
CA GLY A 88 30.73 -18.96 -36.22
C GLY A 88 31.62 -17.90 -35.56
N ASN A 89 31.07 -17.25 -34.54
CA ASN A 89 31.73 -16.19 -33.79
C ASN A 89 32.36 -16.74 -32.52
N TYR A 90 33.65 -16.47 -32.34
CA TYR A 90 34.45 -16.97 -31.23
C TYR A 90 35.08 -15.84 -30.44
N LYS A 91 35.27 -16.09 -29.15
CA LYS A 91 36.17 -15.35 -28.28
C LYS A 91 37.21 -16.30 -27.72
N VAL A 92 38.43 -15.82 -27.58
CA VAL A 92 39.55 -16.62 -27.07
C VAL A 92 40.01 -16.04 -25.74
N GLN A 93 40.19 -16.91 -24.75
CA GLN A 93 40.68 -16.59 -23.42
C GLN A 93 42.02 -17.30 -23.19
N PHE A 94 42.95 -16.60 -22.57
CA PHE A 94 44.26 -17.08 -22.19
C PHE A 94 44.35 -17.08 -20.66
N SER A 95 44.80 -18.20 -20.10
CA SER A 95 44.92 -18.40 -18.65
C SER A 95 46.27 -19.00 -18.28
N ALA A 96 47.07 -18.33 -17.46
CA ALA A 96 48.38 -18.82 -17.00
C ALA A 96 48.33 -19.43 -15.58
N TYR A 97 49.09 -20.51 -15.34
CA TYR A 97 49.09 -21.26 -14.08
C TYR A 97 50.51 -21.54 -13.56
N GLY A 98 50.69 -21.45 -12.25
CA GLY A 98 51.95 -21.76 -11.54
C GLY A 98 52.05 -23.24 -11.14
N GLU A 99 53.23 -23.65 -10.64
CA GLU A 99 53.50 -25.03 -10.23
C GLU A 99 52.49 -25.52 -9.15
N GLY A 100 52.01 -26.75 -9.30
CA GLY A 100 51.15 -27.43 -8.30
C GLY A 100 49.66 -27.05 -8.31
N GLY A 101 49.19 -26.21 -9.25
CA GLY A 101 47.75 -25.93 -9.43
C GLY A 101 47.04 -25.21 -8.27
N GLY A 102 47.79 -24.74 -7.26
CA GLY A 102 47.21 -24.26 -6.00
C GLY A 102 47.40 -22.78 -5.63
N ILE A 103 48.45 -22.07 -6.06
CA ILE A 103 48.70 -20.65 -5.68
C ILE A 103 49.33 -19.88 -6.88
N PRO A 104 48.91 -18.63 -7.20
CA PRO A 104 48.54 -18.27 -8.57
C PRO A 104 49.56 -17.44 -9.36
N VAL A 105 49.62 -17.71 -10.66
CA VAL A 105 49.83 -16.68 -11.70
C VAL A 105 48.58 -16.54 -12.56
N ASN A 106 47.38 -16.81 -12.02
CA ASN A 106 46.10 -16.86 -12.75
C ASN A 106 45.72 -15.51 -13.37
N VAL A 107 46.46 -15.18 -14.41
CA VAL A 107 46.29 -14.10 -15.36
C VAL A 107 45.29 -14.65 -16.35
N VAL A 108 44.10 -14.07 -16.31
CA VAL A 108 43.05 -14.33 -17.28
C VAL A 108 42.99 -13.11 -18.18
N GLU A 109 43.18 -13.33 -19.47
CA GLU A 109 43.12 -12.29 -20.50
C GLU A 109 42.28 -12.78 -21.66
N TRP A 110 41.45 -11.91 -22.22
CA TRP A 110 40.72 -12.17 -23.46
C TRP A 110 41.46 -11.55 -24.64
N TYR A 111 41.34 -12.18 -25.81
CA TYR A 111 42.03 -11.76 -27.02
C TYR A 111 41.90 -10.26 -27.32
N ASP A 112 43.00 -9.68 -27.81
CA ASP A 112 43.23 -8.24 -28.03
C ASP A 112 43.33 -7.43 -26.72
N ASP A 113 44.06 -7.97 -25.73
CA ASP A 113 44.38 -7.26 -24.48
C ASP A 113 43.15 -6.88 -23.63
N LYS A 114 42.05 -7.62 -23.78
CA LYS A 114 40.75 -7.34 -23.18
C LYS A 114 40.57 -8.06 -21.84
N GLU A 115 39.95 -7.38 -20.88
CA GLU A 115 39.80 -7.90 -19.51
C GLU A 115 38.54 -8.74 -19.31
N LEU A 116 37.53 -8.55 -20.17
CA LEU A 116 36.21 -9.20 -20.05
C LEU A 116 35.83 -9.86 -21.36
N ALA A 117 35.08 -10.96 -21.25
CA ALA A 117 34.48 -11.62 -22.41
C ALA A 117 33.59 -10.66 -23.21
N SER A 118 32.91 -9.73 -22.54
CA SER A 118 32.01 -8.76 -23.19
C SER A 118 32.74 -7.70 -24.02
N THR A 119 34.01 -7.42 -23.72
CA THR A 119 34.83 -6.43 -24.43
C THR A 119 35.88 -7.07 -25.33
N ALA A 120 36.02 -8.40 -25.28
CA ALA A 120 36.89 -9.22 -26.12
C ALA A 120 36.60 -9.02 -27.61
N GLN A 121 37.66 -8.97 -28.43
CA GLN A 121 37.49 -8.98 -29.89
C GLN A 121 36.84 -10.30 -30.33
N THR A 122 35.81 -10.20 -31.17
CA THR A 122 35.14 -11.36 -31.77
C THR A 122 35.87 -11.82 -33.02
N ILE A 123 36.13 -13.12 -33.11
CA ILE A 123 36.75 -13.78 -34.26
C ILE A 123 35.67 -14.54 -35.02
N THR A 124 35.34 -14.11 -36.23
CA THR A 124 34.39 -14.81 -37.10
C THR A 124 35.12 -15.80 -38.01
N LEU A 125 34.75 -17.07 -37.93
CA LEU A 125 35.31 -18.15 -38.75
C LEU A 125 34.28 -18.64 -39.77
N ALA A 126 34.68 -18.70 -41.05
CA ALA A 126 33.99 -19.41 -42.11
C ALA A 126 34.42 -20.90 -42.17
N ALA A 127 33.68 -21.73 -42.91
CA ALA A 127 34.02 -23.15 -43.09
C ALA A 127 35.40 -23.33 -43.74
N GLY A 128 36.25 -24.13 -43.09
CA GLY A 128 37.61 -24.44 -43.51
C GLY A 128 38.62 -23.30 -43.31
N GLN A 129 38.21 -22.17 -42.70
CA GLN A 129 39.10 -21.04 -42.48
C GLN A 129 40.04 -21.31 -41.30
N THR A 130 41.32 -20.98 -41.48
CA THR A 130 42.27 -20.86 -40.38
C THR A 130 42.52 -19.39 -40.08
N GLN A 131 42.21 -18.96 -38.86
CA GLN A 131 42.58 -17.64 -38.35
C GLN A 131 43.91 -17.74 -37.60
N ALA A 132 44.98 -17.20 -38.20
CA ALA A 132 46.29 -17.10 -37.57
C ALA A 132 46.48 -15.78 -36.81
N ASN A 133 47.59 -15.69 -36.06
CA ASN A 133 48.03 -14.51 -35.30
C ASN A 133 47.10 -14.09 -34.15
N VAL A 134 46.38 -15.04 -33.58
CA VAL A 134 45.61 -14.83 -32.35
C VAL A 134 46.55 -14.99 -31.16
N SER A 135 47.46 -14.04 -31.00
CA SER A 135 48.57 -14.12 -30.05
C SER A 135 48.34 -13.22 -28.82
N ALA A 136 48.95 -13.56 -27.69
CA ALA A 136 48.88 -12.77 -26.46
C ALA A 136 50.22 -12.74 -25.71
N VAL A 137 50.49 -11.64 -25.00
CA VAL A 137 51.60 -11.55 -24.04
C VAL A 137 51.00 -11.39 -22.65
N LEU A 138 51.02 -12.46 -21.85
CA LEU A 138 50.39 -12.50 -20.54
C LEU A 138 51.27 -11.82 -19.50
N ASN A 139 50.70 -10.85 -18.79
CA ASN A 139 51.37 -10.09 -17.74
C ASN A 139 50.75 -10.41 -16.38
N THR A 140 51.52 -10.35 -15.30
CA THR A 140 50.95 -10.41 -13.94
C THR A 140 50.05 -9.20 -13.70
N GLY A 141 48.89 -9.43 -13.07
CA GLY A 141 48.03 -8.34 -12.60
C GLY A 141 48.72 -7.46 -11.56
N ALA A 142 48.12 -6.32 -11.24
CA ALA A 142 48.66 -5.40 -10.24
C ALA A 142 48.71 -6.03 -8.84
N THR A 143 49.58 -5.49 -8.00
CA THR A 143 49.69 -5.86 -6.58
C THR A 143 49.15 -4.75 -5.71
N VAL A 144 48.29 -5.07 -4.75
CA VAL A 144 47.83 -4.15 -3.71
C VAL A 144 48.46 -4.53 -2.38
N SER A 145 49.17 -3.60 -1.75
CA SER A 145 49.86 -3.85 -0.47
C SER A 145 49.62 -2.75 0.55
N GLY A 146 49.65 -3.13 1.82
CA GLY A 146 49.50 -2.20 2.93
C GLY A 146 49.97 -2.80 4.24
N LYS A 147 49.74 -2.04 5.31
CA LYS A 147 50.01 -2.44 6.69
C LYS A 147 48.78 -2.25 7.55
N ALA A 148 48.38 -3.30 8.25
CA ALA A 148 47.38 -3.24 9.29
C ALA A 148 48.08 -3.14 10.66
N THR A 149 47.76 -2.11 11.43
CA THR A 149 48.15 -2.00 12.83
C THR A 149 47.20 -2.86 13.65
N VAL A 150 47.74 -3.89 14.29
CA VAL A 150 46.98 -4.91 15.03
C VAL A 150 47.04 -4.60 16.54
N PRO A 151 45.95 -4.78 17.30
CA PRO A 151 45.97 -4.59 18.75
C PRO A 151 47.02 -5.44 19.47
N ALA A 152 47.54 -4.94 20.59
CA ALA A 152 48.52 -5.67 21.40
C ALA A 152 47.96 -7.04 21.86
N GLY A 153 48.78 -8.10 21.75
CA GLY A 153 48.40 -9.46 22.14
C GLY A 153 47.59 -10.23 21.10
N VAL A 154 47.22 -9.61 19.97
CA VAL A 154 46.55 -10.30 18.85
C VAL A 154 47.58 -10.81 17.86
N ASP A 155 47.46 -12.08 17.48
CA ASP A 155 48.28 -12.70 16.44
C ASP A 155 47.85 -12.20 15.05
N ALA A 156 48.68 -11.34 14.45
CA ALA A 156 48.43 -10.78 13.13
C ALA A 156 48.27 -11.85 12.05
N THR A 157 48.95 -13.00 12.16
CA THR A 157 48.95 -14.04 11.12
C THR A 157 47.60 -14.74 10.93
N LYS A 158 46.68 -14.54 11.86
CA LYS A 158 45.31 -15.06 11.83
C LYS A 158 44.29 -14.11 11.21
N ILE A 159 44.73 -12.94 10.76
CA ILE A 159 43.86 -11.95 10.11
C ILE A 159 43.96 -12.13 8.59
N THR A 160 42.81 -12.25 7.95
CA THR A 160 42.68 -12.31 6.49
C THR A 160 42.30 -10.93 5.95
N VAL A 161 43.00 -10.51 4.90
CA VAL A 161 42.61 -9.41 4.02
C VAL A 161 41.91 -9.99 2.82
N GLU A 162 40.70 -9.55 2.55
CA GLU A 162 39.95 -9.90 1.35
C GLU A 162 39.64 -8.65 0.54
N ALA A 163 40.08 -8.61 -0.71
CA ALA A 163 39.68 -7.62 -1.70
C ALA A 163 38.59 -8.19 -2.59
N SER A 164 37.42 -7.54 -2.59
CA SER A 164 36.26 -7.91 -3.40
C SER A 164 36.05 -6.88 -4.51
N ARG A 165 35.90 -7.34 -5.75
CA ARG A 165 35.71 -6.48 -6.93
C ARG A 165 34.28 -5.95 -7.00
N GLU A 166 34.11 -4.69 -7.38
CA GLU A 166 32.77 -4.13 -7.61
C GLU A 166 32.06 -4.78 -8.80
N GLY A 167 30.78 -5.14 -8.62
CA GLY A 167 29.93 -5.66 -9.70
C GLY A 167 30.15 -7.13 -10.10
N GLU A 168 31.12 -7.82 -9.48
CA GLU A 168 31.46 -9.21 -9.83
C GLU A 168 31.75 -10.07 -8.59
N TYR A 169 31.51 -11.38 -8.69
CA TYR A 169 31.80 -12.34 -7.63
C TYR A 169 33.26 -12.83 -7.69
N ARG A 170 34.22 -11.89 -7.68
CA ARG A 170 35.66 -12.19 -7.70
C ARG A 170 36.38 -11.56 -6.51
N THR A 171 37.09 -12.39 -5.75
CA THR A 171 37.80 -11.99 -4.52
C THR A 171 39.25 -12.42 -4.53
N TYR A 172 40.12 -11.62 -3.92
CA TYR A 172 41.52 -11.93 -3.66
C TYR A 172 41.75 -11.94 -2.17
N ARG A 173 42.53 -12.92 -1.67
CA ARG A 173 42.79 -13.08 -0.23
C ARG A 173 44.28 -13.15 0.06
N ALA A 174 44.69 -12.59 1.19
CA ALA A 174 46.02 -12.74 1.76
C ALA A 174 45.93 -12.69 3.29
N SER A 175 46.75 -13.47 4.00
CA SER A 175 46.92 -13.29 5.45
C SER A 175 47.90 -12.16 5.74
N LEU A 176 47.72 -11.46 6.85
CA LEU A 176 48.73 -10.54 7.38
C LEU A 176 49.99 -11.33 7.77
N LYS A 177 51.15 -10.70 7.56
CA LYS A 177 52.41 -11.16 8.15
C LYS A 177 52.48 -10.75 9.62
N ALA A 178 53.42 -11.35 10.37
CA ALA A 178 53.64 -11.06 11.78
C ALA A 178 53.95 -9.58 12.08
N ASP A 179 54.49 -8.84 11.11
CA ASP A 179 54.75 -7.40 11.19
C ASP A 179 53.54 -6.51 10.80
N GLY A 180 52.40 -7.13 10.49
CA GLY A 180 51.15 -6.48 10.07
C GLY A 180 51.08 -6.14 8.58
N THR A 181 52.11 -6.44 7.79
CA THR A 181 52.08 -6.16 6.34
C THR A 181 51.31 -7.22 5.57
N TYR A 182 50.69 -6.83 4.46
CA TYR A 182 49.99 -7.74 3.55
C TYR A 182 50.23 -7.35 2.09
N SER A 183 50.08 -8.33 1.19
CA SER A 183 50.22 -8.14 -0.25
C SER A 183 49.23 -9.05 -0.98
N LEU A 184 48.35 -8.44 -1.76
CA LEU A 184 47.41 -9.10 -2.67
C LEU A 184 47.99 -9.00 -4.07
N ALA A 185 48.55 -10.09 -4.59
CA ALA A 185 49.20 -10.12 -5.89
C ALA A 185 48.25 -10.57 -7.01
N ASN A 186 48.63 -10.28 -8.26
CA ASN A 186 47.94 -10.75 -9.47
C ASN A 186 46.47 -10.33 -9.55
N MET A 187 46.17 -9.13 -9.05
CA MET A 187 44.83 -8.56 -9.11
C MET A 187 44.54 -8.02 -10.51
N ILE A 188 43.38 -8.37 -11.08
CA ILE A 188 42.92 -7.77 -12.33
C ILE A 188 42.53 -6.31 -12.10
N ALA A 189 42.60 -5.49 -13.14
CA ALA A 189 42.23 -4.08 -13.03
C ALA A 189 40.76 -3.91 -12.60
N GLY A 190 40.48 -2.83 -11.89
CA GLY A 190 39.12 -2.48 -11.48
C GLY A 190 39.06 -1.87 -10.09
N GLN A 191 37.84 -1.68 -9.61
CA GLN A 191 37.60 -1.10 -8.29
C GLN A 191 37.34 -2.19 -7.26
N TYR A 192 38.03 -2.11 -6.14
CA TYR A 192 37.96 -3.11 -5.07
C TYR A 192 37.67 -2.46 -3.72
N ARG A 193 37.00 -3.21 -2.86
CA ARG A 193 36.89 -2.92 -1.42
C ARG A 193 37.64 -3.98 -0.64
N LEU A 194 38.45 -3.52 0.32
CA LEU A 194 39.24 -4.38 1.20
C LEU A 194 38.54 -4.53 2.55
N SER A 195 38.39 -5.77 2.99
CA SER A 195 37.89 -6.15 4.31
C SER A 195 38.97 -6.90 5.09
N PHE A 196 38.95 -6.75 6.40
CA PHE A 196 39.90 -7.36 7.34
C PHE A 196 39.10 -8.08 8.41
N TYR A 197 39.27 -9.39 8.52
CA TYR A 197 38.53 -10.23 9.47
C TYR A 197 39.41 -11.31 10.07
N TRP A 198 38.99 -11.82 11.23
CA TRP A 198 39.67 -12.91 11.93
C TRP A 198 39.33 -14.27 11.33
N GLY A 199 40.33 -15.14 11.26
CA GLY A 199 40.24 -16.45 10.66
C GLY A 199 40.99 -16.51 9.34
N ASN A 200 41.56 -17.68 9.04
CA ASN A 200 42.27 -17.97 7.80
C ASN A 200 41.63 -19.17 7.10
N GLU A 201 42.16 -19.53 5.93
CA GLU A 201 41.67 -20.67 5.12
C GLU A 201 41.71 -22.03 5.87
N ASN A 202 42.45 -22.10 6.98
CA ASN A 202 42.59 -23.31 7.81
C ASN A 202 41.53 -23.45 8.92
N GLN A 203 40.44 -22.67 8.87
CA GLN A 203 39.28 -22.79 9.79
C GLN A 203 39.63 -22.62 11.29
N ASP A 204 40.29 -21.53 11.68
CA ASP A 204 40.40 -21.18 13.10
C ASP A 204 39.01 -20.87 13.69
N SER A 205 38.58 -21.68 14.67
CA SER A 205 37.29 -21.56 15.36
C SER A 205 37.35 -20.73 16.65
N SER A 206 38.51 -20.11 16.93
CA SER A 206 38.66 -19.21 18.08
C SER A 206 37.83 -17.93 17.92
N PRO A 207 37.31 -17.38 19.03
CA PRO A 207 36.57 -16.13 19.00
C PRO A 207 37.46 -14.99 18.49
N SER A 208 36.93 -14.18 17.57
CA SER A 208 37.68 -13.04 17.03
C SER A 208 38.08 -12.04 18.12
N PRO A 209 39.37 -11.71 18.28
CA PRO A 209 39.84 -10.67 19.18
C PRO A 209 39.88 -9.28 18.52
N ILE A 210 39.43 -9.16 17.26
CA ILE A 210 39.34 -7.89 16.52
C ILE A 210 37.93 -7.62 15.99
N ILE A 211 37.60 -6.35 15.80
CA ILE A 211 36.38 -5.94 15.09
C ILE A 211 36.65 -6.03 13.59
N SER A 212 35.85 -6.81 12.87
CA SER A 212 35.98 -6.91 11.41
C SER A 212 35.76 -5.53 10.78
N SER A 213 36.67 -5.10 9.92
CA SER A 213 36.76 -3.70 9.46
C SER A 213 36.96 -3.63 7.95
N PHE A 214 36.60 -2.49 7.35
CA PHE A 214 36.85 -2.21 5.94
C PHE A 214 37.87 -1.07 5.81
N LEU A 215 38.64 -1.08 4.72
CA LEU A 215 39.56 0.02 4.44
C LEU A 215 38.78 1.33 4.31
N GLY A 216 39.10 2.33 5.14
CA GLY A 216 38.51 3.67 5.11
C GLY A 216 37.03 3.77 5.51
N GLY A 217 36.42 2.70 6.03
CA GLY A 217 35.00 2.69 6.43
C GLY A 217 34.65 1.58 7.42
N LYS A 218 33.47 1.67 8.05
CA LYS A 218 33.00 0.67 9.03
C LYS A 218 32.17 -0.47 8.43
N GLN A 219 31.64 -0.24 7.23
CA GLN A 219 30.77 -1.16 6.50
C GLN A 219 31.04 -1.07 5.00
N TRP A 220 30.62 -2.09 4.26
CA TRP A 220 30.82 -2.22 2.81
C TRP A 220 30.52 -0.93 2.04
N SER A 221 29.37 -0.29 2.28
CA SER A 221 28.94 0.93 1.58
C SER A 221 29.82 2.16 1.85
N SER A 222 30.50 2.20 2.99
CA SER A 222 31.40 3.28 3.40
C SER A 222 32.88 2.98 3.13
N ALA A 223 33.21 1.77 2.68
CA ALA A 223 34.59 1.37 2.43
C ALA A 223 35.15 2.13 1.22
N THR A 224 36.41 2.55 1.33
CA THR A 224 37.15 3.20 0.24
C THR A 224 37.29 2.24 -0.94
N LEU A 225 36.98 2.75 -2.13
CA LEU A 225 37.24 2.05 -3.38
C LEU A 225 38.72 2.22 -3.76
N VAL A 226 39.43 1.10 -3.84
CA VAL A 226 40.81 1.04 -4.31
C VAL A 226 40.78 0.79 -5.82
N ASN A 227 41.29 1.75 -6.59
CA ASN A 227 41.45 1.60 -8.02
C ASN A 227 42.72 0.79 -8.32
N VAL A 228 42.54 -0.43 -8.81
CA VAL A 228 43.61 -1.34 -9.16
C VAL A 228 43.88 -1.22 -10.66
N PRO A 229 45.09 -0.84 -11.09
CA PRO A 229 45.44 -0.73 -12.50
C PRO A 229 45.67 -2.11 -13.13
N LYS A 230 45.81 -2.16 -14.47
CA LYS A 230 46.15 -3.39 -15.21
C LYS A 230 47.50 -3.99 -14.76
N GLN A 231 48.46 -3.14 -14.42
CA GLN A 231 49.80 -3.53 -13.96
C GLN A 231 50.34 -2.51 -12.94
N GLY A 232 51.33 -2.93 -12.13
CA GLY A 232 52.02 -2.10 -11.16
C GLY A 232 51.61 -2.36 -9.70
N ASN A 233 52.11 -1.51 -8.79
CA ASN A 233 51.92 -1.67 -7.35
C ASN A 233 51.08 -0.51 -6.78
N VAL A 234 49.97 -0.84 -6.15
CA VAL A 234 49.16 0.08 -5.35
C VAL A 234 49.54 -0.12 -3.88
N THR A 235 50.33 0.80 -3.35
CA THR A 235 50.86 0.72 -1.98
C THR A 235 50.10 1.65 -1.03
N GLY A 236 50.41 1.59 0.27
CA GLY A 236 49.87 2.53 1.26
C GLY A 236 48.43 2.28 1.69
N GLN A 237 47.87 1.10 1.40
CA GLN A 237 46.53 0.73 1.82
C GLN A 237 46.52 0.32 3.31
N ASN A 238 46.75 1.28 4.20
CA ASN A 238 46.97 1.02 5.61
C ASN A 238 45.68 1.14 6.43
N ILE A 239 45.55 0.35 7.50
CA ILE A 239 44.42 0.40 8.44
C ILE A 239 44.90 0.21 9.88
N THR A 240 44.16 0.71 10.86
CA THR A 240 44.32 0.36 12.27
C THR A 240 43.10 -0.44 12.70
N LEU A 241 43.31 -1.67 13.16
CA LEU A 241 42.24 -2.56 13.59
C LEU A 241 41.94 -2.33 15.07
N ALA A 242 40.66 -2.32 15.41
CA ALA A 242 40.21 -2.19 16.78
C ALA A 242 40.12 -3.56 17.46
N ALA A 243 40.44 -3.61 18.76
CA ALA A 243 40.22 -4.80 19.57
C ALA A 243 38.72 -5.06 19.76
N ALA A 244 38.31 -6.32 19.71
CA ALA A 244 36.96 -6.75 20.01
C ALA A 244 36.84 -7.25 21.45
N GLY A 245 35.63 -7.11 21.99
CA GLY A 245 35.23 -7.82 23.19
C GLY A 245 34.98 -9.31 22.90
N ILE A 246 35.22 -10.14 23.90
CA ILE A 246 34.94 -11.57 23.87
C ILE A 246 33.99 -11.87 25.04
N VAL A 247 32.87 -12.53 24.77
CA VAL A 247 31.92 -13.00 25.78
C VAL A 247 31.96 -14.52 25.83
N SER A 248 32.08 -15.10 27.02
CA SER A 248 32.08 -16.55 27.22
C SER A 248 31.28 -16.98 28.44
N GLY A 249 30.87 -18.25 28.42
CA GLY A 249 30.19 -18.89 29.53
C GLY A 249 29.76 -20.30 29.19
N LYS A 250 28.80 -20.81 29.97
CA LYS A 250 28.36 -22.21 29.90
C LYS A 250 26.85 -22.34 29.77
N VAL A 251 26.41 -23.21 28.87
CA VAL A 251 25.01 -23.63 28.75
C VAL A 251 24.84 -24.98 29.42
N THR A 252 23.87 -25.08 30.32
CA THR A 252 23.43 -26.35 30.90
C THR A 252 22.07 -26.71 30.34
N VAL A 253 21.92 -27.92 29.81
CA VAL A 253 20.67 -28.41 29.20
C VAL A 253 20.10 -29.60 29.98
N PRO A 254 18.81 -29.91 29.83
CA PRO A 254 18.22 -31.12 30.40
C PRO A 254 18.91 -32.41 29.90
N GLY A 255 18.81 -33.48 30.68
CA GLY A 255 19.35 -34.78 30.30
C GLY A 255 18.81 -35.28 28.95
N GLY A 256 19.69 -35.83 28.10
CA GLY A 256 19.33 -36.33 26.77
C GLY A 256 19.27 -35.26 25.66
N VAL A 257 19.47 -33.98 25.98
CA VAL A 257 19.56 -32.90 25.00
C VAL A 257 21.00 -32.75 24.49
N ASP A 258 21.18 -32.74 23.17
CA ASP A 258 22.46 -32.42 22.55
C ASP A 258 22.75 -30.91 22.69
N VAL A 259 23.63 -30.57 23.64
CA VAL A 259 24.00 -29.18 23.91
C VAL A 259 24.69 -28.49 22.72
N THR A 260 25.30 -29.25 21.79
CA THR A 260 25.98 -28.67 20.61
C THR A 260 25.01 -28.06 19.60
N LYS A 261 23.72 -28.35 19.75
CA LYS A 261 22.65 -27.75 18.97
C LYS A 261 22.15 -26.43 19.54
N ILE A 262 22.68 -25.97 20.66
CA ILE A 262 22.36 -24.64 21.18
C ILE A 262 23.23 -23.60 20.49
N VAL A 263 22.60 -22.50 20.09
CA VAL A 263 23.27 -21.28 19.64
C VAL A 263 23.05 -20.19 20.68
N VAL A 264 24.10 -19.46 20.98
CA VAL A 264 24.04 -18.24 21.78
C VAL A 264 24.17 -17.05 20.86
N SER A 265 23.19 -16.16 20.86
CA SER A 265 23.23 -14.90 20.12
C SER A 265 23.25 -13.72 21.09
N LEU A 266 24.08 -12.73 20.79
CA LEU A 266 24.16 -11.45 21.46
C LEU A 266 23.60 -10.37 20.54
N SER A 267 22.78 -9.47 21.09
CA SER A 267 22.28 -8.30 20.39
C SER A 267 22.61 -7.04 21.18
N SER A 268 23.27 -6.07 20.54
CA SER A 268 23.62 -4.80 21.18
C SER A 268 22.38 -3.91 21.31
N VAL A 269 22.34 -3.11 22.38
CA VAL A 269 21.26 -2.14 22.64
C VAL A 269 21.87 -0.74 22.72
N PRO A 270 21.42 0.25 21.92
CA PRO A 270 20.31 0.22 20.96
C PRO A 270 20.74 -0.12 19.50
N SER A 271 22.03 -0.33 19.24
CA SER A 271 22.62 -0.28 17.89
C SER A 271 22.34 -1.49 16.97
N GLY A 272 21.76 -2.58 17.47
CA GLY A 272 21.33 -3.73 16.66
C GLY A 272 22.47 -4.58 16.08
N TYR A 273 23.72 -4.37 16.50
CA TYR A 273 24.83 -5.25 16.17
C TYR A 273 24.59 -6.63 16.79
N SER A 274 24.92 -7.69 16.06
CA SER A 274 24.71 -9.06 16.53
C SER A 274 25.95 -9.93 16.36
N GLY A 275 26.25 -10.71 17.39
CA GLY A 275 27.26 -11.76 17.37
C GLY A 275 26.64 -13.08 17.80
N TYR A 276 27.18 -14.20 17.33
CA TYR A 276 26.70 -15.53 17.72
C TYR A 276 27.85 -16.50 17.97
N GLY A 277 27.58 -17.53 18.76
CA GLY A 277 28.53 -18.60 19.05
C GLY A 277 27.81 -19.93 19.20
N PHE A 278 28.50 -20.99 18.75
CA PHE A 278 28.05 -22.36 18.93
C PHE A 278 28.54 -22.90 20.27
N VAL A 279 27.70 -23.67 20.92
CA VAL A 279 28.05 -24.31 22.18
C VAL A 279 28.81 -25.61 21.90
N LYS A 280 29.89 -25.84 22.65
CA LYS A 280 30.71 -27.06 22.57
C LYS A 280 30.04 -28.21 23.33
N ALA A 281 30.50 -29.44 23.09
CA ALA A 281 29.94 -30.64 23.72
C ALA A 281 29.99 -30.64 25.26
N ASN A 282 30.90 -29.86 25.86
CA ASN A 282 31.00 -29.68 27.32
C ASN A 282 30.11 -28.55 27.88
N GLY A 283 29.33 -27.88 27.01
CA GLY A 283 28.46 -26.75 27.35
C GLY A 283 29.12 -25.38 27.22
N ASP A 284 30.42 -25.29 26.98
CA ASP A 284 31.12 -24.00 26.91
C ASP A 284 30.89 -23.31 25.57
N TYR A 285 30.82 -21.99 25.58
CA TYR A 285 30.77 -21.17 24.37
C TYR A 285 31.62 -19.91 24.51
N SER A 286 32.00 -19.34 23.37
CA SER A 286 32.67 -18.05 23.31
C SER A 286 32.27 -17.31 22.04
N ILE A 287 32.01 -16.01 22.15
CA ILE A 287 31.63 -15.13 21.05
C ILE A 287 32.64 -13.99 21.02
N GLY A 288 33.32 -13.81 19.90
CA GLY A 288 34.27 -12.73 19.68
C GLY A 288 33.79 -11.77 18.58
N GLY A 289 34.61 -10.77 18.26
CA GLY A 289 34.32 -9.77 17.23
C GLY A 289 33.35 -8.67 17.68
N LEU A 290 33.01 -8.64 18.97
CA LEU A 290 31.99 -7.74 19.51
C LEU A 290 32.55 -6.32 19.66
N GLU A 291 31.79 -5.34 19.17
CA GLU A 291 32.06 -3.94 19.45
C GLU A 291 31.78 -3.62 20.94
N PRO A 292 32.51 -2.68 21.56
CA PRO A 292 32.22 -2.24 22.91
C PRO A 292 30.81 -1.65 23.02
N ALA A 293 29.92 -2.35 23.74
CA ALA A 293 28.53 -1.97 23.92
C ALA A 293 27.87 -2.79 25.03
N THR A 294 26.61 -2.48 25.35
CA THR A 294 25.77 -3.34 26.17
C THR A 294 25.01 -4.32 25.28
N TYR A 295 25.05 -5.60 25.63
CA TYR A 295 24.39 -6.69 24.90
C TYR A 295 23.33 -7.40 25.74
N LYS A 296 22.41 -8.07 25.06
CA LYS A 296 21.51 -9.07 25.63
C LYS A 296 21.75 -10.40 24.94
N ALA A 297 21.85 -11.48 25.73
CA ALA A 297 22.06 -12.82 25.22
C ALA A 297 20.75 -13.61 25.14
N ASN A 298 20.56 -14.32 24.03
CA ASN A 298 19.50 -15.30 23.80
C ASN A 298 20.12 -16.66 23.48
N PHE A 299 19.56 -17.71 24.07
CA PHE A 299 19.96 -19.10 23.93
C PHE A 299 18.80 -19.86 23.29
N TYR A 300 19.04 -20.46 22.12
CA TYR A 300 17.98 -21.11 21.37
C TYR A 300 18.44 -22.39 20.67
N TRP A 301 17.47 -23.24 20.35
CA TRP A 301 17.71 -24.50 19.66
C TRP A 301 17.96 -24.33 18.15
N ASN A 302 19.03 -24.95 17.66
CA ASN A 302 19.44 -24.99 16.24
C ASN A 302 19.69 -26.45 15.77
N GLY A 303 18.95 -27.41 16.33
CA GLY A 303 19.09 -28.83 15.97
C GLY A 303 18.49 -29.21 14.62
N GLY A 304 17.81 -28.28 13.94
CA GLY A 304 17.03 -28.56 12.74
C GLY A 304 15.70 -29.26 13.03
N GLY A 305 14.79 -29.21 12.06
CA GLY A 305 13.43 -29.76 12.17
C GLY A 305 12.49 -28.94 13.07
N ASP A 306 11.26 -29.44 13.20
CA ASP A 306 10.21 -28.81 14.02
C ASP A 306 10.30 -29.20 15.51
N PHE A 307 11.12 -30.21 15.83
CA PHE A 307 11.28 -30.69 17.21
C PHE A 307 12.26 -29.82 18.01
N ARG A 308 11.80 -29.33 19.17
CA ARG A 308 12.55 -28.49 20.12
C ARG A 308 12.50 -29.12 21.52
N PRO A 309 13.63 -29.61 22.06
CA PRO A 309 13.65 -30.27 23.36
C PRO A 309 13.76 -29.30 24.56
N ILE A 310 13.99 -28.02 24.30
CA ILE A 310 14.20 -26.98 25.33
C ILE A 310 13.27 -25.78 25.11
N VAL A 311 13.15 -24.96 26.14
CA VAL A 311 12.55 -23.62 26.07
C VAL A 311 13.67 -22.61 25.79
N ASP A 312 13.54 -21.83 24.73
CA ASP A 312 14.47 -20.74 24.43
C ASP A 312 14.51 -19.74 25.60
N ALA A 313 15.68 -19.19 25.91
CA ALA A 313 15.87 -18.36 27.11
C ALA A 313 16.71 -17.12 26.84
N TYR A 314 16.47 -16.05 27.61
CA TYR A 314 17.40 -14.93 27.70
C TYR A 314 18.29 -15.09 28.94
N TYR A 315 19.50 -14.52 28.87
CA TYR A 315 20.40 -14.47 30.02
C TYR A 315 19.78 -13.70 31.18
N GLY A 316 19.80 -14.29 32.37
CA GLY A 316 19.28 -13.69 33.60
C GLY A 316 18.31 -14.63 34.33
N PRO A 317 17.33 -14.09 35.07
CA PRO A 317 16.37 -14.91 35.80
C PRO A 317 15.56 -15.80 34.86
N GLN A 318 15.13 -16.95 35.36
CA GLN A 318 14.34 -17.91 34.57
C GLN A 318 13.07 -17.24 34.02
N GLY A 319 12.82 -17.38 32.72
CA GLY A 319 11.69 -16.74 32.05
C GLY A 319 11.92 -15.27 31.66
N ALA A 320 13.16 -14.76 31.75
CA ALA A 320 13.50 -13.45 31.26
C ALA A 320 13.08 -13.25 29.79
N THR A 321 12.53 -12.09 29.49
CA THR A 321 12.23 -11.62 28.13
C THR A 321 13.36 -10.74 27.63
N PHE A 322 13.32 -10.33 26.36
CA PHE A 322 14.25 -9.31 25.88
C PHE A 322 14.24 -8.05 26.76
N ALA A 323 13.10 -7.63 27.30
CA ALA A 323 13.02 -6.43 28.15
C ALA A 323 13.72 -6.63 29.50
N THR A 324 13.55 -7.80 30.12
CA THR A 324 14.01 -8.10 31.49
C THR A 324 15.32 -8.89 31.57
N ALA A 325 15.92 -9.22 30.41
CA ALA A 325 17.22 -9.89 30.34
C ALA A 325 18.31 -9.06 31.01
N THR A 326 19.21 -9.74 31.72
CA THR A 326 20.36 -9.11 32.37
C THR A 326 21.29 -8.52 31.30
N PRO A 327 21.60 -7.21 31.34
CA PRO A 327 22.53 -6.61 30.39
C PRO A 327 23.95 -7.13 30.58
N ILE A 328 24.67 -7.30 29.48
CA ILE A 328 26.06 -7.73 29.44
C ILE A 328 26.88 -6.55 28.92
N GLU A 329 27.63 -5.89 29.82
CA GLU A 329 28.56 -4.83 29.43
C GLU A 329 29.82 -5.45 28.82
N VAL A 330 30.08 -5.13 27.55
CA VAL A 330 31.27 -5.60 26.82
C VAL A 330 32.24 -4.42 26.66
N PRO A 331 33.28 -4.33 27.50
CA PRO A 331 34.33 -3.31 27.36
C PRO A 331 35.32 -3.65 26.24
N PRO A 332 36.12 -2.67 25.77
CA PRO A 332 37.21 -2.93 24.83
C PRO A 332 38.30 -3.80 25.46
N SER A 333 38.80 -4.79 24.72
CA SER A 333 40.00 -5.59 25.05
C SER A 333 39.96 -6.42 26.35
N VAL A 334 38.80 -6.55 27.01
CA VAL A 334 38.66 -7.38 28.22
C VAL A 334 37.62 -8.47 27.98
N PRO A 335 37.99 -9.76 28.15
CA PRO A 335 37.03 -10.87 28.09
C PRO A 335 35.99 -10.77 29.20
N VAL A 336 34.71 -10.87 28.84
CA VAL A 336 33.59 -11.00 29.77
C VAL A 336 33.26 -12.48 29.91
N THR A 337 33.42 -13.02 31.11
CA THR A 337 33.24 -14.44 31.38
C THR A 337 32.07 -14.67 32.34
N GLY A 338 31.63 -15.92 32.48
CA GLY A 338 30.60 -16.29 33.46
C GLY A 338 29.17 -16.04 32.99
N ILE A 339 28.95 -15.70 31.70
CA ILE A 339 27.62 -15.55 31.13
C ILE A 339 27.03 -16.95 30.91
N SER A 340 26.47 -17.55 31.96
CA SER A 340 26.01 -18.94 31.94
C SER A 340 24.50 -19.02 32.11
N GLN A 341 23.86 -19.98 31.43
CA GLN A 341 22.41 -20.16 31.48
C GLN A 341 22.06 -21.65 31.59
N THR A 342 21.10 -21.97 32.45
CA THR A 342 20.47 -23.28 32.49
C THR A 342 19.16 -23.23 31.71
N LEU A 343 18.99 -24.13 30.75
CA LEU A 343 17.79 -24.23 29.92
C LEU A 343 16.82 -25.27 30.49
N LEU A 344 15.53 -24.98 30.40
CA LEU A 344 14.47 -25.88 30.84
C LEU A 344 14.05 -26.83 29.72
N ALA A 345 13.58 -28.02 30.11
CA ALA A 345 12.96 -28.95 29.19
C ALA A 345 11.68 -28.35 28.60
N GLY A 346 11.59 -28.36 27.27
CA GLY A 346 10.39 -27.94 26.55
C GLY A 346 9.26 -28.94 26.78
N ALA A 347 8.10 -28.43 27.18
CA ALA A 347 6.88 -29.22 27.17
C ALA A 347 6.44 -29.52 25.74
N GLN A 348 5.63 -30.57 25.60
CA GLN A 348 5.12 -31.08 24.33
C GLN A 348 3.60 -31.20 24.38
N VAL A 349 2.94 -30.89 23.27
CA VAL A 349 1.52 -31.17 23.05
C VAL A 349 1.39 -32.05 21.81
N LYS A 350 0.89 -33.26 22.02
CA LYS A 350 0.67 -34.28 20.99
C LYS A 350 -0.81 -34.49 20.73
N GLY A 351 -1.15 -34.80 19.50
CA GLY A 351 -2.50 -35.17 19.12
C GLY A 351 -2.54 -35.67 17.68
N LYS A 352 -3.75 -35.83 17.15
CA LYS A 352 -3.97 -36.23 15.77
C LYS A 352 -4.94 -35.28 15.09
N VAL A 353 -4.67 -34.97 13.83
CA VAL A 353 -5.56 -34.26 12.93
C VAL A 353 -6.20 -35.27 11.98
N ILE A 354 -7.52 -35.22 11.88
CA ILE A 354 -8.31 -35.99 10.92
C ILE A 354 -8.90 -35.00 9.92
N VAL A 355 -8.70 -35.23 8.62
CA VAL A 355 -9.28 -34.40 7.56
C VAL A 355 -10.35 -35.18 6.78
N PRO A 356 -11.36 -34.50 6.22
CA PRO A 356 -12.36 -35.14 5.37
C PRO A 356 -11.74 -35.73 4.09
N SER A 357 -12.46 -36.62 3.42
CA SER A 357 -12.03 -37.22 2.16
C SER A 357 -11.72 -36.15 1.10
N GLY A 358 -10.61 -36.30 0.38
CA GLY A 358 -10.16 -35.34 -0.64
C GLY A 358 -9.21 -34.26 -0.13
N PHE A 359 -8.92 -34.22 1.18
CA PHE A 359 -7.96 -33.32 1.81
C PHE A 359 -6.72 -34.07 2.32
N SER A 360 -5.64 -33.34 2.58
CA SER A 360 -4.38 -33.85 3.11
C SER A 360 -4.04 -33.25 4.46
N VAL A 361 -3.67 -34.11 5.42
CA VAL A 361 -3.16 -33.72 6.74
C VAL A 361 -1.83 -32.97 6.67
N THR A 362 -0.98 -33.24 5.65
CA THR A 362 0.35 -32.63 5.54
C THR A 362 0.33 -31.15 5.16
N GLY A 363 -0.82 -30.64 4.69
CA GLY A 363 -1.04 -29.20 4.45
C GLY A 363 -1.66 -28.48 5.64
N VAL A 364 -1.78 -29.12 6.81
CA VAL A 364 -2.30 -28.52 8.05
C VAL A 364 -1.14 -28.07 8.94
N ARG A 365 -1.29 -26.94 9.61
CA ARG A 365 -0.41 -26.50 10.70
C ARG A 365 -1.23 -26.38 11.97
N VAL A 366 -0.73 -27.00 13.03
CA VAL A 366 -1.27 -26.86 14.39
C VAL A 366 -0.38 -25.89 15.14
N THR A 367 -0.95 -24.80 15.65
CA THR A 367 -0.21 -23.76 16.37
C THR A 367 -0.69 -23.68 17.81
N ALA A 368 0.24 -23.63 18.75
CA ALA A 368 -0.03 -23.36 20.15
C ALA A 368 0.24 -21.89 20.45
N THR A 369 -0.79 -21.18 20.87
CA THR A 369 -0.73 -19.77 21.26
C THR A 369 -1.03 -19.64 22.75
N ASN A 370 -0.21 -18.91 23.50
CA ASN A 370 -0.42 -18.72 24.93
C ASN A 370 -1.80 -18.07 25.18
N ALA A 371 -2.60 -18.67 26.06
CA ALA A 371 -3.99 -18.30 26.26
C ALA A 371 -4.16 -16.88 26.83
N GLU A 372 -3.20 -16.42 27.63
CA GLU A 372 -3.21 -15.11 28.31
C GLU A 372 -2.50 -14.05 27.47
N THR A 373 -1.22 -14.25 27.18
CA THR A 373 -0.37 -13.24 26.54
C THR A 373 -0.54 -13.16 25.02
N LYS A 374 -1.23 -14.14 24.42
CA LYS A 374 -1.35 -14.34 22.97
C LYS A 374 -0.01 -14.54 22.26
N ALA A 375 1.07 -14.79 23.01
CA ALA A 375 2.38 -15.08 22.46
C ALA A 375 2.39 -16.43 21.74
N TYR A 376 3.10 -16.50 20.61
CA TYR A 376 3.38 -17.75 19.92
C TYR A 376 4.18 -18.69 20.83
N GLY A 377 3.67 -19.91 21.03
CA GLY A 377 4.36 -20.96 21.79
C GLY A 377 5.15 -21.90 20.89
N GLY A 378 4.54 -22.37 19.81
CA GLY A 378 5.13 -23.35 18.90
C GLY A 378 4.13 -23.80 17.85
N SER A 379 4.59 -24.53 16.82
CA SER A 379 3.70 -25.16 15.85
C SER A 379 4.27 -26.48 15.36
N ALA A 380 3.41 -27.31 14.80
CA ALA A 380 3.77 -28.58 14.17
C ALA A 380 2.92 -28.81 12.92
N VAL A 381 3.51 -29.45 11.91
CA VAL A 381 2.79 -29.99 10.77
C VAL A 381 2.51 -31.47 11.05
N PRO A 382 1.25 -31.93 10.96
CA PRO A 382 0.94 -33.35 11.11
C PRO A 382 1.67 -34.22 10.06
N ASP A 383 2.09 -35.40 10.47
CA ASP A 383 2.63 -36.40 9.56
C ASP A 383 1.54 -37.03 8.67
N SER A 384 1.91 -38.00 7.82
CA SER A 384 0.96 -38.67 6.91
C SER A 384 -0.14 -39.45 7.63
N THR A 385 0.01 -39.76 8.92
CA THR A 385 -1.02 -40.39 9.75
C THR A 385 -1.93 -39.37 10.44
N GLY A 386 -1.60 -38.08 10.33
CA GLY A 386 -2.24 -36.98 11.02
C GLY A 386 -1.67 -36.72 12.42
N ALA A 387 -0.67 -37.46 12.88
CA ALA A 387 -0.08 -37.23 14.19
C ALA A 387 0.77 -35.96 14.19
N PHE A 388 0.65 -35.14 15.22
CA PHE A 388 1.46 -33.94 15.40
C PHE A 388 2.10 -33.90 16.79
N ASN A 389 3.22 -33.18 16.89
CA ASN A 389 3.92 -32.95 18.15
C ASN A 389 4.46 -31.52 18.20
N ILE A 390 3.75 -30.63 18.88
CA ILE A 390 4.26 -29.29 19.18
C ILE A 390 5.23 -29.43 20.35
N SER A 391 6.44 -28.92 20.22
CA SER A 391 7.50 -29.07 21.23
C SER A 391 8.20 -27.73 21.50
N GLY A 392 8.99 -27.68 22.57
CA GLY A 392 9.68 -26.45 23.00
C GLY A 392 8.80 -25.48 23.78
N LEU A 393 7.63 -25.92 24.24
CA LEU A 393 6.68 -25.07 24.94
C LEU A 393 7.16 -24.77 26.36
N ALA A 394 7.04 -23.52 26.78
CA ALA A 394 7.16 -23.16 28.19
C ALA A 394 6.00 -23.74 29.00
N ALA A 395 6.17 -23.85 30.32
CA ALA A 395 5.05 -24.18 31.19
C ALA A 395 3.98 -23.07 31.11
N GLY A 396 2.71 -23.45 30.96
CA GLY A 396 1.64 -22.48 30.78
C GLY A 396 0.39 -23.10 30.15
N SER A 397 -0.57 -22.24 29.80
CA SER A 397 -1.83 -22.61 29.18
C SER A 397 -1.90 -22.10 27.74
N TYR A 398 -2.28 -22.97 26.81
CA TYR A 398 -2.22 -22.72 25.37
C TYR A 398 -3.57 -23.00 24.70
N LYS A 399 -3.95 -22.18 23.72
CA LYS A 399 -5.01 -22.47 22.76
C LYS A 399 -4.37 -23.08 21.51
N LEU A 400 -5.01 -24.10 20.94
CA LEU A 400 -4.56 -24.71 19.70
C LEU A 400 -5.46 -24.25 18.55
N ASP A 401 -4.85 -23.67 17.51
CA ASP A 401 -5.51 -23.38 16.24
C ASP A 401 -4.97 -24.30 15.13
N TYR A 402 -5.85 -24.61 14.18
CA TYR A 402 -5.62 -25.53 13.08
C TYR A 402 -5.85 -24.78 11.78
N THR A 403 -4.78 -24.53 11.04
CA THR A 403 -4.81 -23.79 9.78
C THR A 403 -4.41 -24.70 8.63
N ALA A 404 -5.19 -24.69 7.56
CA ALA A 404 -4.89 -25.46 6.35
C ALA A 404 -4.34 -24.54 5.25
N GLN A 405 -3.21 -24.92 4.66
CA GLN A 405 -2.64 -24.26 3.49
C GLN A 405 -3.19 -24.91 2.22
N ASP A 406 -3.51 -24.10 1.22
CA ASP A 406 -3.98 -24.50 -0.12
C ASP A 406 -5.15 -25.51 -0.17
N GLN A 407 -5.94 -25.57 0.90
CA GLN A 407 -7.06 -26.50 1.04
C GLN A 407 -8.32 -25.77 1.51
N ASN A 408 -9.48 -26.21 1.03
CA ASN A 408 -10.77 -25.65 1.40
C ASN A 408 -11.30 -26.22 2.75
N LEU A 409 -10.50 -26.08 3.81
CA LEU A 409 -10.86 -26.44 5.18
C LEU A 409 -11.10 -25.18 6.01
N VAL A 410 -12.05 -25.26 6.95
CA VAL A 410 -12.35 -24.16 7.87
C VAL A 410 -11.17 -23.95 8.81
N HIS A 411 -10.79 -22.68 9.04
CA HIS A 411 -9.91 -22.34 10.15
C HIS A 411 -10.66 -22.55 11.46
N GLN A 412 -10.14 -23.43 12.31
CA GLN A 412 -10.79 -23.80 13.57
C GLN A 412 -9.79 -23.91 14.72
N TRP A 413 -10.30 -23.79 15.92
CA TRP A 413 -9.62 -23.98 17.19
C TRP A 413 -10.05 -25.32 17.81
N LEU A 414 -9.23 -25.86 18.71
CA LEU A 414 -9.47 -27.15 19.37
C LEU A 414 -10.94 -27.32 19.82
N GLY A 415 -11.55 -28.44 19.43
CA GLY A 415 -12.97 -28.72 19.65
C GLY A 415 -13.89 -28.10 18.59
N GLN A 416 -13.42 -27.97 17.34
CA GLN A 416 -14.14 -27.40 16.19
C GLN A 416 -14.72 -26.01 16.46
N LYS A 417 -13.99 -25.19 17.21
CA LYS A 417 -14.42 -23.83 17.57
C LYS A 417 -13.97 -22.83 16.52
N LEU A 418 -14.76 -21.78 16.27
CA LEU A 418 -14.41 -20.77 15.26
C LEU A 418 -13.51 -19.66 15.80
N ASP A 419 -13.35 -19.60 17.12
CA ASP A 419 -12.57 -18.57 17.80
C ASP A 419 -11.84 -19.13 19.04
N ALA A 420 -10.78 -18.42 19.44
CA ALA A 420 -9.95 -18.81 20.56
C ALA A 420 -10.67 -18.76 21.92
N ALA A 421 -11.67 -17.90 22.06
CA ALA A 421 -12.37 -17.67 23.32
C ALA A 421 -13.30 -18.84 23.65
N SER A 422 -13.94 -19.43 22.64
CA SER A 422 -14.82 -20.60 22.78
C SER A 422 -14.08 -21.95 22.83
N SER A 423 -12.80 -21.98 22.45
CA SER A 423 -11.93 -23.17 22.54
C SER A 423 -11.43 -23.42 23.97
N ALA A 424 -11.18 -24.67 24.36
CA ALA A 424 -10.56 -25.00 25.65
C ALA A 424 -9.04 -24.74 25.62
N ALA A 425 -8.45 -24.40 26.76
CA ALA A 425 -7.00 -24.26 26.87
C ALA A 425 -6.35 -25.57 27.34
N VAL A 426 -5.18 -25.87 26.80
CA VAL A 426 -4.33 -27.01 27.14
C VAL A 426 -3.21 -26.51 28.04
N THR A 427 -3.19 -26.98 29.29
CA THR A 427 -2.15 -26.60 30.25
C THR A 427 -1.04 -27.64 30.27
N VAL A 428 0.20 -27.18 30.24
CA VAL A 428 1.40 -28.02 30.30
C VAL A 428 2.36 -27.52 31.37
N THR A 429 3.05 -28.44 32.04
CA THR A 429 4.17 -28.15 32.95
C THR A 429 5.51 -28.43 32.29
N THR A 430 6.62 -27.93 32.87
CA THR A 430 7.98 -28.09 32.33
C THR A 430 8.29 -29.54 31.95
N GLY A 431 8.75 -29.76 30.71
CA GLY A 431 9.11 -31.08 30.19
C GLY A 431 7.96 -32.09 30.04
N GLN A 432 6.71 -31.71 30.35
CA GLN A 432 5.56 -32.61 30.25
C GLN A 432 5.25 -32.93 28.78
N ILE A 433 4.86 -34.17 28.51
CA ILE A 433 4.21 -34.56 27.24
C ILE A 433 2.72 -34.66 27.49
N GLN A 434 1.95 -33.69 27.00
CA GLN A 434 0.50 -33.66 27.12
C GLN A 434 -0.13 -34.18 25.82
N SER A 435 -1.08 -35.10 25.93
CA SER A 435 -1.88 -35.55 24.78
C SER A 435 -3.23 -34.81 24.75
N VAL A 436 -3.69 -34.42 23.57
CA VAL A 436 -5.03 -33.87 23.33
C VAL A 436 -5.84 -34.84 22.49
N SER A 437 -7.17 -34.73 22.56
CA SER A 437 -8.08 -35.52 21.73
C SER A 437 -7.84 -35.23 20.24
N ASP A 438 -8.14 -36.23 19.41
CA ASP A 438 -8.09 -36.11 17.95
C ASP A 438 -9.02 -34.99 17.47
N GLU A 439 -8.50 -34.10 16.63
CA GLU A 439 -9.25 -32.98 16.07
C GLU A 439 -9.66 -33.33 14.63
N THR A 440 -10.97 -33.33 14.37
CA THR A 440 -11.50 -33.48 13.01
C THR A 440 -11.73 -32.12 12.38
N LEU A 441 -11.06 -31.85 11.27
CA LEU A 441 -11.22 -30.60 10.52
C LEU A 441 -12.49 -30.62 9.67
N VAL A 442 -13.10 -29.46 9.51
CA VAL A 442 -14.37 -29.28 8.80
C VAL A 442 -14.13 -28.77 7.38
N SER A 443 -14.82 -29.34 6.39
CA SER A 443 -14.82 -28.82 5.02
C SER A 443 -15.44 -27.44 4.96
N GLY A 444 -14.72 -26.49 4.36
CA GLY A 444 -15.23 -25.15 4.13
C GLY A 444 -16.30 -25.12 3.04
N ALA A 445 -17.35 -24.34 3.24
CA ALA A 445 -18.24 -23.95 2.16
C ALA A 445 -17.55 -22.97 1.19
N VAL A 446 -18.07 -22.91 -0.02
CA VAL A 446 -17.65 -21.98 -1.08
C VAL A 446 -18.87 -21.17 -1.49
N VAL A 447 -18.72 -19.85 -1.56
CA VAL A 447 -19.74 -18.95 -2.10
C VAL A 447 -19.14 -18.20 -3.27
N SER A 448 -19.72 -18.35 -4.46
CA SER A 448 -19.22 -17.72 -5.68
C SER A 448 -20.33 -17.12 -6.54
N GLY A 449 -19.95 -16.12 -7.33
CA GLY A 449 -20.90 -15.33 -8.10
C GLY A 449 -20.26 -14.39 -9.11
N THR A 450 -21.10 -13.57 -9.73
CA THR A 450 -20.70 -12.52 -10.66
C THR A 450 -21.35 -11.19 -10.29
N LEU A 451 -20.54 -10.13 -10.35
CA LEU A 451 -20.95 -8.74 -10.30
C LEU A 451 -20.88 -8.17 -11.73
N ALA A 452 -22.04 -7.93 -12.34
CA ALA A 452 -22.12 -7.25 -13.62
C ALA A 452 -21.73 -5.78 -13.43
N ILE A 453 -20.65 -5.36 -14.11
CA ILE A 453 -20.09 -4.02 -14.00
C ILE A 453 -20.57 -3.20 -15.21
N PRO A 454 -21.12 -1.98 -15.02
CA PRO A 454 -21.54 -1.12 -16.13
C PRO A 454 -20.41 -0.84 -17.11
N ALA A 455 -20.73 -0.86 -18.41
CA ALA A 455 -19.78 -0.52 -19.46
C ALA A 455 -19.24 0.92 -19.27
N GLY A 456 -17.93 1.08 -19.44
CA GLY A 456 -17.24 2.36 -19.23
C GLY A 456 -16.80 2.63 -17.80
N SER A 457 -17.11 1.75 -16.83
CA SER A 457 -16.49 1.81 -15.50
C SER A 457 -14.99 1.51 -15.61
N SER A 458 -14.15 2.42 -15.08
CA SER A 458 -12.69 2.30 -15.09
C SER A 458 -12.12 1.99 -13.70
N SER A 459 -12.93 1.46 -12.80
CA SER A 459 -12.56 1.24 -11.40
C SER A 459 -11.39 0.26 -11.24
N GLN A 460 -10.28 0.76 -10.66
CA GLN A 460 -9.10 -0.04 -10.31
C GLN A 460 -9.35 -0.97 -9.10
N TYR A 461 -10.39 -0.69 -8.30
CA TYR A 461 -10.68 -1.41 -7.06
C TYR A 461 -12.15 -1.84 -7.01
N LYS A 462 -12.37 -3.15 -7.16
CA LYS A 462 -13.68 -3.79 -7.11
C LYS A 462 -13.58 -4.93 -6.09
N TYR A 463 -14.31 -4.83 -4.99
CA TYR A 463 -14.22 -5.80 -3.90
C TYR A 463 -15.58 -6.35 -3.52
N ALA A 464 -15.62 -7.64 -3.21
CA ALA A 464 -16.73 -8.29 -2.53
C ALA A 464 -16.26 -8.67 -1.12
N SER A 465 -17.05 -8.34 -0.11
CA SER A 465 -16.85 -8.73 1.28
C SER A 465 -17.97 -9.66 1.70
N LEU A 466 -17.64 -10.75 2.37
CA LEU A 466 -18.60 -11.65 3.00
C LEU A 466 -18.69 -11.29 4.48
N VAL A 467 -19.91 -11.05 4.98
CA VAL A 467 -20.16 -10.58 6.35
C VAL A 467 -21.07 -11.57 7.07
N GLY A 468 -20.62 -12.06 8.22
CA GLY A 468 -21.38 -12.95 9.11
C GLY A 468 -21.79 -12.24 10.40
N GLY A 469 -22.34 -13.00 11.36
CA GLY A 469 -22.81 -12.46 12.64
C GLY A 469 -21.74 -11.77 13.49
N SER A 470 -20.47 -12.10 13.29
CA SER A 470 -19.31 -11.50 13.98
C SER A 470 -18.61 -10.40 13.17
N GLY A 471 -19.16 -9.98 12.03
CA GLY A 471 -18.58 -8.97 11.14
C GLY A 471 -18.01 -9.55 9.83
N VAL A 472 -17.07 -8.84 9.21
CA VAL A 472 -16.47 -9.23 7.94
C VAL A 472 -15.64 -10.51 8.11
N MET A 473 -16.02 -11.57 7.40
CA MET A 473 -15.38 -12.88 7.45
C MET A 473 -14.29 -13.04 6.38
N GLY A 474 -14.44 -12.35 5.26
CA GLY A 474 -13.48 -12.40 4.17
C GLY A 474 -13.75 -11.33 3.13
N GLN A 475 -12.71 -10.95 2.40
CA GLN A 475 -12.78 -10.02 1.28
C GLN A 475 -12.05 -10.62 0.08
N THR A 476 -12.59 -10.43 -1.11
CA THR A 476 -12.02 -10.90 -2.36
C THR A 476 -12.12 -9.82 -3.42
N ALA A 477 -11.15 -9.75 -4.32
CA ALA A 477 -11.23 -8.88 -5.49
C ALA A 477 -12.24 -9.46 -6.48
N VAL A 478 -13.04 -8.58 -7.07
CA VAL A 478 -13.90 -8.92 -8.19
C VAL A 478 -13.04 -8.85 -9.45
N ALA A 479 -12.89 -9.98 -10.13
CA ALA A 479 -12.11 -10.06 -11.37
C ALA A 479 -12.72 -9.19 -12.49
N ASP A 480 -11.97 -8.96 -13.57
CA ASP A 480 -12.44 -8.12 -14.68
C ASP A 480 -13.65 -8.69 -15.41
N ASN A 481 -13.83 -10.00 -15.39
CA ASN A 481 -15.04 -10.67 -15.87
C ASN A 481 -16.22 -10.61 -14.88
N GLY A 482 -16.08 -9.87 -13.78
CA GLY A 482 -17.08 -9.73 -12.72
C GLY A 482 -17.11 -10.88 -11.70
N SER A 483 -16.30 -11.92 -11.86
CA SER A 483 -16.36 -13.08 -10.95
C SER A 483 -15.76 -12.79 -9.57
N PHE A 484 -16.36 -13.37 -8.53
CA PHE A 484 -15.84 -13.37 -7.17
C PHE A 484 -16.10 -14.71 -6.49
N SER A 485 -15.26 -15.07 -5.52
CA SER A 485 -15.43 -16.29 -4.73
C SER A 485 -14.86 -16.13 -3.33
N PHE A 486 -15.58 -16.69 -2.36
CA PHE A 486 -15.16 -16.88 -0.97
C PHE A 486 -15.04 -18.37 -0.72
N ASN A 487 -13.97 -18.78 -0.05
CA ASN A 487 -13.70 -20.18 0.30
C ASN A 487 -13.45 -20.31 1.81
N ARG A 488 -13.30 -21.55 2.28
CA ARG A 488 -13.00 -21.89 3.69
C ARG A 488 -14.04 -21.37 4.68
N LEU A 489 -15.28 -21.23 4.23
CA LEU A 489 -16.35 -20.66 5.02
C LEU A 489 -16.90 -21.71 6.00
N PRO A 490 -17.10 -21.37 7.28
CA PRO A 490 -17.97 -22.15 8.15
C PRO A 490 -19.38 -22.27 7.57
N ALA A 491 -20.15 -23.25 8.05
CA ALA A 491 -21.59 -23.27 7.79
C ALA A 491 -22.25 -22.08 8.50
N GLY A 492 -23.20 -21.42 7.83
CA GLY A 492 -23.83 -20.23 8.38
C GLY A 492 -24.58 -19.39 7.36
N SER A 493 -25.08 -18.25 7.81
CA SER A 493 -25.75 -17.25 6.99
C SER A 493 -24.88 -16.00 6.89
N TYR A 494 -24.73 -15.49 5.67
CA TYR A 494 -23.84 -14.38 5.35
C TYR A 494 -24.51 -13.35 4.45
N SER A 495 -24.18 -12.07 4.58
CA SER A 495 -24.40 -11.08 3.53
C SER A 495 -23.16 -10.94 2.66
N ILE A 496 -23.35 -10.62 1.38
CA ILE A 496 -22.27 -10.21 0.47
C ILE A 496 -22.44 -8.71 0.21
N GLU A 497 -21.37 -7.97 0.46
CA GLU A 497 -21.29 -6.53 0.31
C GLU A 497 -20.27 -6.18 -0.78
N PHE A 498 -20.60 -5.25 -1.66
CA PHE A 498 -19.73 -4.81 -2.75
C PHE A 498 -19.26 -3.39 -2.48
N ASN A 499 -17.95 -3.16 -2.61
CA ASN A 499 -17.30 -1.86 -2.46
C ASN A 499 -17.59 -1.12 -1.13
N ARG A 500 -17.97 -1.84 -0.07
CA ARG A 500 -18.35 -1.25 1.24
C ARG A 500 -17.17 -0.83 2.13
N SER A 501 -15.93 -0.90 1.66
CA SER A 501 -14.77 -0.38 2.41
C SER A 501 -14.65 1.14 2.24
N SER A 502 -14.46 1.86 3.34
CA SER A 502 -14.19 3.30 3.32
C SER A 502 -12.80 3.61 2.77
N GLY A 503 -12.64 4.77 2.12
CA GLY A 503 -11.36 5.22 1.54
C GLY A 503 -11.01 4.61 0.19
N LEU A 504 -11.86 3.73 -0.36
CA LEU A 504 -11.71 3.23 -1.73
C LEU A 504 -11.94 4.32 -2.77
N SER A 505 -11.11 4.33 -3.81
CA SER A 505 -11.34 5.10 -5.03
C SER A 505 -12.01 4.20 -6.08
N THR A 506 -13.29 4.45 -6.33
CA THR A 506 -14.11 3.68 -7.27
C THR A 506 -15.21 4.58 -7.82
N ASP A 507 -15.64 4.32 -9.06
CA ASP A 507 -16.81 4.94 -9.66
C ASP A 507 -18.12 4.19 -9.35
N LEU A 508 -18.06 3.04 -8.67
CA LEU A 508 -19.21 2.22 -8.33
C LEU A 508 -19.77 2.57 -6.94
N GLU A 509 -21.09 2.52 -6.80
CA GLU A 509 -21.73 2.62 -5.48
C GLU A 509 -21.35 1.44 -4.58
N ALA A 510 -21.45 1.64 -3.27
CA ALA A 510 -21.44 0.53 -2.33
C ALA A 510 -22.85 -0.10 -2.28
N SER A 511 -22.90 -1.43 -2.25
CA SER A 511 -24.17 -2.15 -2.34
C SER A 511 -24.11 -3.51 -1.66
N PHE A 512 -25.27 -4.13 -1.48
CA PHE A 512 -25.44 -5.51 -1.04
C PHE A 512 -25.92 -6.38 -2.19
N TYR A 513 -25.71 -7.69 -2.05
CA TYR A 513 -26.22 -8.69 -2.99
C TYR A 513 -27.71 -8.53 -3.33
N LYS A 514 -28.02 -8.71 -4.63
CA LYS A 514 -29.31 -8.44 -5.29
C LYS A 514 -29.62 -6.95 -5.44
N ASP A 515 -28.62 -6.17 -5.84
CA ASP A 515 -28.74 -4.78 -6.28
C ASP A 515 -29.33 -3.83 -5.22
N LYS A 516 -29.19 -4.22 -3.96
CA LYS A 516 -29.68 -3.46 -2.81
C LYS A 516 -28.68 -2.39 -2.45
N ALA A 517 -29.07 -1.14 -2.58
CA ALA A 517 -28.23 -0.01 -2.23
C ALA A 517 -27.86 -0.06 -0.75
N GLU A 518 -26.64 0.36 -0.41
CA GLU A 518 -26.23 0.42 1.00
C GLU A 518 -27.09 1.38 1.85
N SER A 519 -27.72 2.36 1.20
CA SER A 519 -28.60 3.34 1.83
C SER A 519 -29.89 2.75 2.39
N LEU A 520 -30.21 1.51 2.05
CA LEU A 520 -31.27 0.73 2.70
C LEU A 520 -30.83 0.14 4.06
N GLY A 521 -29.55 0.27 4.41
CA GLY A 521 -28.97 -0.23 5.66
C GLY A 521 -28.63 -1.73 5.62
N ALA A 522 -27.70 -2.15 6.48
CA ALA A 522 -27.21 -3.54 6.52
C ALA A 522 -28.30 -4.58 6.81
N ALA A 523 -29.34 -4.21 7.57
CA ALA A 523 -30.48 -5.08 7.84
C ALA A 523 -31.28 -5.44 6.57
N SER A 524 -31.16 -4.65 5.50
CA SER A 524 -31.80 -4.94 4.22
C SER A 524 -31.06 -6.02 3.42
N ALA A 525 -29.81 -6.35 3.77
CA ALA A 525 -28.96 -7.24 2.99
C ALA A 525 -29.56 -8.66 2.90
N THR A 526 -29.54 -9.22 1.69
CA THR A 526 -30.03 -10.59 1.46
C THR A 526 -29.04 -11.59 2.05
N GLN A 527 -29.53 -12.45 2.95
CA GLN A 527 -28.72 -13.51 3.54
C GLN A 527 -28.54 -14.69 2.58
N VAL A 528 -27.31 -15.19 2.52
CA VAL A 528 -26.85 -16.36 1.78
C VAL A 528 -26.46 -17.40 2.81
N THR A 529 -27.28 -18.43 2.96
CA THR A 529 -27.00 -19.56 3.86
C THR A 529 -26.27 -20.67 3.12
N VAL A 530 -25.22 -21.21 3.75
CA VAL A 530 -24.44 -22.36 3.27
C VAL A 530 -24.29 -23.41 4.35
N ALA A 531 -24.38 -24.69 3.97
CA ALA A 531 -24.06 -25.84 4.80
C ALA A 531 -22.57 -26.20 4.72
N THR A 532 -22.11 -27.06 5.64
CA THR A 532 -20.72 -27.57 5.65
C THR A 532 -20.33 -28.17 4.31
N GLY A 533 -19.21 -27.70 3.74
CA GLY A 533 -18.70 -28.17 2.44
C GLY A 533 -19.56 -27.81 1.22
N GLU A 534 -20.65 -27.06 1.38
CA GLU A 534 -21.52 -26.67 0.24
C GLU A 534 -20.78 -25.73 -0.72
N ALA A 535 -20.86 -26.01 -2.02
CA ALA A 535 -20.45 -25.08 -3.06
C ALA A 535 -21.67 -24.34 -3.63
N LYS A 536 -21.90 -23.13 -3.13
CA LYS A 536 -23.00 -22.26 -3.56
C LYS A 536 -22.54 -21.28 -4.62
N SER A 537 -22.89 -21.57 -5.86
CA SER A 537 -22.47 -20.81 -7.03
C SER A 537 -23.64 -20.12 -7.74
N GLY A 538 -23.35 -19.34 -8.78
CA GLY A 538 -24.36 -18.70 -9.63
C GLY A 538 -25.03 -17.49 -9.00
N LEU A 539 -24.45 -16.90 -7.95
CA LEU A 539 -24.99 -15.67 -7.36
C LEU A 539 -24.68 -14.47 -8.27
N THR A 540 -25.69 -13.89 -8.89
CA THR A 540 -25.52 -12.75 -9.80
C THR A 540 -26.08 -11.45 -9.20
N THR A 541 -25.38 -10.34 -9.43
CA THR A 541 -25.83 -8.98 -9.06
C THR A 541 -25.19 -7.95 -10.01
N THR A 542 -25.69 -6.73 -10.04
CA THR A 542 -25.30 -5.63 -10.93
C THR A 542 -24.83 -4.45 -10.09
N ALA A 543 -23.64 -3.94 -10.38
CA ALA A 543 -23.15 -2.69 -9.80
C ALA A 543 -23.80 -1.49 -10.50
N LYS A 544 -23.91 -0.36 -9.79
CA LYS A 544 -24.32 0.91 -10.39
C LYS A 544 -23.19 1.93 -10.26
N ILE A 545 -23.09 2.83 -11.23
CA ILE A 545 -22.18 3.98 -11.16
C ILE A 545 -22.65 4.89 -10.02
N GLY A 546 -21.83 5.07 -9.00
CA GLY A 546 -22.17 5.93 -7.86
C GLY A 546 -22.27 7.40 -8.24
N GLY A 547 -22.85 8.19 -7.34
CA GLY A 547 -22.83 9.64 -7.41
C GLY A 547 -21.40 10.19 -7.32
N THR A 548 -21.22 11.37 -7.89
CA THR A 548 -19.97 12.12 -7.88
C THR A 548 -20.19 13.47 -7.21
N LEU A 549 -19.34 13.82 -6.25
CA LEU A 549 -19.23 15.19 -5.74
C LEU A 549 -17.96 15.85 -6.27
N THR A 550 -18.12 17.02 -6.87
CA THR A 550 -17.01 17.88 -7.28
C THR A 550 -17.03 19.20 -6.53
N GLY A 551 -15.89 19.90 -6.53
CA GLY A 551 -15.80 21.25 -6.00
C GLY A 551 -14.36 21.74 -6.03
N LYS A 552 -14.11 22.88 -5.39
CA LYS A 552 -12.79 23.51 -5.30
C LYS A 552 -12.45 23.91 -3.87
N ILE A 553 -11.19 23.73 -3.46
CA ILE A 553 -10.68 24.18 -2.16
C ILE A 553 -9.65 25.29 -2.36
N VAL A 554 -9.84 26.43 -1.68
CA VAL A 554 -8.94 27.58 -1.74
C VAL A 554 -8.50 28.06 -0.35
N GLY A 555 -7.29 28.61 -0.26
CA GLY A 555 -6.68 29.13 0.96
C GLY A 555 -7.28 30.45 1.44
N THR A 556 -6.73 30.98 2.53
CA THR A 556 -7.10 32.30 3.07
C THR A 556 -6.76 33.46 2.14
N ASP A 557 -5.82 33.24 1.22
CA ASP A 557 -5.41 34.15 0.14
C ASP A 557 -6.21 33.96 -1.16
N GLY A 558 -7.21 33.06 -1.16
CA GLY A 558 -8.00 32.72 -2.33
C GLY A 558 -7.28 31.86 -3.37
N GLN A 559 -6.03 31.45 -3.12
CA GLN A 559 -5.27 30.60 -4.02
C GLN A 559 -5.73 29.14 -3.93
N PRO A 560 -5.70 28.39 -5.05
CA PRO A 560 -6.05 26.97 -5.04
C PRO A 560 -5.10 26.16 -4.16
N LEU A 561 -5.67 25.26 -3.37
CA LEU A 561 -4.89 24.37 -2.50
C LEU A 561 -4.75 23.00 -3.16
N ASN A 562 -3.51 22.64 -3.51
CA ASN A 562 -3.16 21.36 -4.10
C ASN A 562 -3.02 20.26 -3.02
N ASN A 563 -3.38 19.03 -3.39
CA ASN A 563 -3.18 17.82 -2.60
C ASN A 563 -3.82 17.86 -1.20
N VAL A 564 -4.97 18.52 -1.08
CA VAL A 564 -5.79 18.56 0.13
C VAL A 564 -6.63 17.29 0.20
N PRO A 565 -6.51 16.47 1.25
CA PRO A 565 -7.41 15.33 1.45
C PRO A 565 -8.85 15.80 1.69
N VAL A 566 -9.75 15.41 0.78
CA VAL A 566 -11.19 15.62 0.88
C VAL A 566 -11.85 14.29 1.26
N ARG A 567 -12.76 14.33 2.24
CA ARG A 567 -13.59 13.20 2.67
C ARG A 567 -15.06 13.56 2.53
N VAL A 568 -15.84 12.60 2.05
CA VAL A 568 -17.30 12.67 1.90
C VAL A 568 -17.88 11.52 2.71
N TYR A 569 -18.67 11.83 3.74
CA TYR A 569 -19.11 10.85 4.74
C TYR A 569 -20.47 11.24 5.33
N THR A 570 -21.17 10.29 5.95
CA THR A 570 -22.34 10.59 6.78
C THR A 570 -21.93 10.63 8.24
N LYS A 571 -22.50 11.57 9.01
CA LYS A 571 -22.14 11.78 10.42
C LYS A 571 -22.39 10.55 11.31
N ASP A 572 -23.43 9.79 10.98
CA ASP A 572 -23.82 8.56 11.67
C ASP A 572 -23.01 7.32 11.21
N GLY A 573 -22.16 7.46 10.18
CA GLY A 573 -21.41 6.36 9.59
C GLY A 573 -22.26 5.32 8.86
N SER A 574 -23.52 5.63 8.54
CA SER A 574 -24.44 4.70 7.86
C SER A 574 -23.99 4.35 6.44
N LEU A 575 -23.37 5.30 5.73
CA LEU A 575 -22.83 5.13 4.38
C LEU A 575 -21.30 5.16 4.41
N VAL A 576 -20.69 4.51 3.42
CA VAL A 576 -19.24 4.49 3.30
C VAL A 576 -18.63 5.87 3.07
N THR A 577 -17.51 6.11 3.73
CA THR A 577 -16.71 7.31 3.49
C THR A 577 -15.91 7.15 2.19
N ARG A 578 -16.03 8.12 1.30
CA ARG A 578 -15.20 8.25 0.10
C ARG A 578 -14.28 9.47 0.23
N GLY A 579 -13.23 9.51 -0.57
CA GLY A 579 -12.34 10.65 -0.57
C GLY A 579 -11.52 10.76 -1.84
N ALA A 580 -10.95 11.94 -2.02
CA ALA A 580 -10.03 12.26 -3.10
C ALA A 580 -9.11 13.38 -2.62
N ASN A 581 -7.98 13.57 -3.29
CA ASN A 581 -7.15 14.73 -3.06
C ASN A 581 -7.46 15.81 -4.11
N THR A 582 -7.32 17.08 -3.72
CA THR A 582 -7.42 18.17 -4.70
C THR A 582 -6.26 18.14 -5.70
N SER A 583 -6.55 18.53 -6.93
CA SER A 583 -5.59 18.79 -8.00
C SER A 583 -4.86 20.12 -7.78
N ALA A 584 -3.87 20.42 -8.63
CA ALA A 584 -3.08 21.66 -8.55
C ALA A 584 -3.91 22.95 -8.65
N ASP A 585 -5.04 22.90 -9.35
CA ASP A 585 -6.00 24.00 -9.48
C ASP A 585 -7.03 24.07 -8.33
N GLY A 586 -6.85 23.25 -7.29
CA GLY A 586 -7.68 23.17 -6.10
C GLY A 586 -8.96 22.36 -6.29
N THR A 587 -9.23 21.82 -7.48
CA THR A 587 -10.44 21.04 -7.73
C THR A 587 -10.35 19.64 -7.14
N PHE A 588 -11.45 19.08 -6.66
CA PHE A 588 -11.54 17.67 -6.27
C PHE A 588 -12.72 17.00 -6.95
N LYS A 589 -12.63 15.67 -7.06
CA LYS A 589 -13.69 14.80 -7.59
C LYS A 589 -13.74 13.52 -6.75
N VAL A 590 -14.79 13.39 -5.94
CA VAL A 590 -15.05 12.18 -5.14
C VAL A 590 -16.15 11.38 -5.83
N THR A 591 -15.88 10.12 -6.15
CA THR A 591 -16.77 9.23 -6.93
C THR A 591 -17.22 8.03 -6.09
N GLY A 592 -18.17 7.25 -6.63
CA GLY A 592 -18.60 5.98 -6.02
C GLY A 592 -19.43 6.17 -4.76
N LEU A 593 -20.19 7.27 -4.70
CA LEU A 593 -21.10 7.57 -3.59
C LEU A 593 -22.46 6.92 -3.83
N SER A 594 -23.07 6.39 -2.79
CA SER A 594 -24.43 5.87 -2.85
C SER A 594 -25.43 7.02 -2.76
N THR A 595 -26.71 6.76 -3.08
CA THR A 595 -27.74 7.79 -2.91
C THR A 595 -27.88 8.16 -1.43
N GLY A 596 -27.66 9.42 -1.07
CA GLY A 596 -27.66 9.88 0.31
C GLY A 596 -27.31 11.36 0.48
N SER A 597 -27.29 11.80 1.73
CA SER A 597 -26.94 13.16 2.16
C SER A 597 -25.63 13.13 2.95
N TYR A 598 -24.60 13.79 2.45
CA TYR A 598 -23.23 13.70 2.95
C TYR A 598 -22.73 15.02 3.53
N LEU A 599 -21.80 14.92 4.48
CA LEU A 599 -20.89 16.00 4.82
C LEU A 599 -19.61 15.88 3.98
N VAL A 600 -19.06 17.04 3.61
CA VAL A 600 -17.76 17.11 2.95
C VAL A 600 -16.79 17.79 3.89
N SER A 601 -15.60 17.24 4.09
CA SER A 601 -14.54 17.86 4.86
C SER A 601 -13.24 17.87 4.08
N ALA A 602 -12.51 18.97 4.11
CA ALA A 602 -11.17 19.09 3.55
C ALA A 602 -10.20 19.50 4.68
N ASN A 603 -9.23 18.64 4.99
CA ASN A 603 -8.32 18.85 6.11
C ASN A 603 -6.91 19.20 5.62
N MET A 604 -6.44 20.42 5.90
CA MET A 604 -5.08 20.86 5.58
C MET A 604 -4.17 20.60 6.78
N ILE A 605 -3.42 19.49 6.71
CA ILE A 605 -2.36 19.13 7.68
C ILE A 605 -1.02 19.69 7.15
N PRO A 606 -0.13 20.24 8.01
CA PRO A 606 1.03 21.01 7.59
C PRO A 606 2.07 20.15 6.86
N THR A 607 2.16 20.29 5.53
CA THR A 607 3.31 19.82 4.74
C THR A 607 3.94 20.95 3.89
N ARG A 608 3.51 22.21 4.06
CA ARG A 608 4.07 23.43 3.42
C ARG A 608 4.26 24.58 4.43
N PRO A 609 5.05 25.63 4.09
CA PRO A 609 5.40 26.74 5.00
C PRO A 609 4.24 27.58 5.54
N SER A 610 3.00 27.31 5.13
CA SER A 610 1.80 28.09 5.44
C SER A 610 1.11 27.72 6.77
N GLY A 611 1.64 26.77 7.54
CA GLY A 611 1.01 26.31 8.79
C GLY A 611 -0.26 25.48 8.58
N SER A 612 -0.84 24.96 9.66
CA SER A 612 -2.10 24.18 9.63
C SER A 612 -3.29 25.12 9.50
N LEU A 613 -4.06 25.01 8.40
CA LEU A 613 -5.32 25.76 8.22
C LEU A 613 -6.52 25.06 8.90
N GLY A 614 -6.30 23.86 9.45
CA GLY A 614 -7.35 23.04 10.05
C GLY A 614 -8.27 22.40 9.00
N THR A 615 -9.50 22.09 9.42
CA THR A 615 -10.51 21.47 8.56
C THR A 615 -11.60 22.46 8.19
N ILE A 616 -11.95 22.50 6.91
CA ILE A 616 -13.15 23.17 6.40
C ILE A 616 -14.20 22.13 6.03
N PHE A 617 -15.46 22.40 6.34
CA PHE A 617 -16.58 21.52 6.02
C PHE A 617 -17.53 22.15 5.00
N SER A 618 -18.39 21.33 4.39
CA SER A 618 -19.48 21.76 3.50
C SER A 618 -20.30 22.86 4.16
N GLY A 619 -20.63 23.90 3.39
CA GLY A 619 -21.24 25.13 3.92
C GLY A 619 -20.25 26.21 4.36
N ASN A 620 -18.94 26.05 4.07
CA ASN A 620 -17.90 27.03 4.42
C ASN A 620 -17.77 27.31 5.92
N VAL A 621 -17.79 26.24 6.72
CA VAL A 621 -17.68 26.31 8.19
C VAL A 621 -16.45 25.56 8.69
N LYS A 622 -16.00 25.90 9.90
CA LYS A 622 -14.82 25.29 10.56
C LYS A 622 -15.15 24.18 11.54
N THR A 623 -16.43 23.93 11.81
CA THR A 623 -16.89 22.89 12.73
C THR A 623 -17.85 21.96 12.01
N GLU A 624 -17.75 20.66 12.30
CA GLU A 624 -18.62 19.64 11.72
C GLU A 624 -20.09 19.87 12.07
N GLY A 625 -20.38 20.35 13.30
CA GLY A 625 -21.75 20.61 13.75
C GLY A 625 -22.49 21.70 12.97
N ALA A 626 -21.76 22.61 12.31
CA ALA A 626 -22.34 23.67 11.49
C ALA A 626 -22.36 23.33 9.99
N ALA A 627 -21.89 22.13 9.61
CA ALA A 627 -21.73 21.76 8.21
C ALA A 627 -23.09 21.47 7.56
N SER A 628 -23.26 21.93 6.33
CA SER A 628 -24.46 21.61 5.54
C SER A 628 -24.33 20.26 4.86
N THR A 629 -25.44 19.53 4.72
CA THR A 629 -25.45 18.27 3.98
C THR A 629 -25.58 18.51 2.48
N VAL A 630 -24.83 17.75 1.69
CA VAL A 630 -24.91 17.71 0.23
C VAL A 630 -25.56 16.39 -0.18
N ALA A 631 -26.70 16.48 -0.86
CA ALA A 631 -27.37 15.30 -1.42
C ALA A 631 -26.70 14.89 -2.74
N THR A 632 -26.54 13.58 -2.95
CA THR A 632 -26.18 13.01 -4.25
C THR A 632 -26.99 11.74 -4.50
N THR A 633 -27.15 11.40 -5.77
CA THR A 633 -27.83 10.18 -6.22
C THR A 633 -26.88 9.40 -7.14
N VAL A 634 -26.99 8.08 -7.11
CA VAL A 634 -26.29 7.18 -8.04
C VAL A 634 -26.40 7.69 -9.48
N GLY A 635 -25.26 7.75 -10.18
CA GLY A 635 -25.15 8.19 -11.56
C GLY A 635 -25.17 9.71 -11.78
N THR A 636 -25.32 10.52 -10.72
CA THR A 636 -25.34 11.98 -10.83
C THR A 636 -23.99 12.62 -10.53
N ASN A 637 -23.73 13.79 -11.13
CA ASN A 637 -22.59 14.64 -10.79
C ASN A 637 -23.09 15.91 -10.11
N THR A 638 -22.64 16.18 -8.89
CA THR A 638 -23.07 17.32 -8.08
C THR A 638 -21.86 18.18 -7.73
N ASP A 639 -21.84 19.40 -8.24
CA ASP A 639 -20.85 20.40 -7.85
C ASP A 639 -21.30 21.09 -6.55
N ILE A 640 -20.45 21.06 -5.53
CA ILE A 640 -20.72 21.69 -4.23
C ILE A 640 -20.17 23.12 -4.16
N GLY A 641 -19.51 23.59 -5.23
CA GLY A 641 -18.90 24.90 -5.30
C GLY A 641 -17.54 24.98 -4.60
N THR A 642 -17.17 26.19 -4.18
CA THR A 642 -15.86 26.47 -3.57
C THR A 642 -15.93 26.47 -2.05
N LEU A 643 -15.10 25.62 -1.42
CA LEU A 643 -14.81 25.71 0.00
C LEU A 643 -13.58 26.60 0.22
N SER A 644 -13.74 27.74 0.90
CA SER A 644 -12.70 28.75 1.08
C SER A 644 -12.32 28.94 2.54
N PHE A 645 -11.04 28.75 2.87
CA PHE A 645 -10.52 29.02 4.21
C PHE A 645 -10.57 30.51 4.58
N ALA A 646 -10.67 31.41 3.59
CA ALA A 646 -10.85 32.85 3.81
C ALA A 646 -12.25 33.19 4.32
N THR A 647 -13.27 32.48 3.84
CA THR A 647 -14.67 32.66 4.26
C THR A 647 -15.09 31.65 5.34
N ALA A 648 -14.23 30.70 5.67
CA ALA A 648 -14.49 29.69 6.69
C ALA A 648 -14.68 30.33 8.08
N GLY A 649 -15.90 30.29 8.58
CA GLY A 649 -16.32 30.93 9.83
C GLY A 649 -17.07 32.26 9.66
N ASN A 650 -17.17 32.79 8.44
CA ASN A 650 -18.17 33.80 8.12
C ASN A 650 -19.50 33.10 7.83
N ALA A 651 -20.27 32.85 8.90
CA ALA A 651 -21.72 32.74 8.77
C ALA A 651 -22.19 33.97 7.97
N GLY A 652 -22.80 33.75 6.81
CA GLY A 652 -23.19 34.82 5.89
C GLY A 652 -24.19 35.76 6.55
N THR A 653 -23.70 36.88 7.12
CA THR A 653 -24.33 38.19 7.32
C THR A 653 -25.80 38.30 7.77
N GLY A 654 -26.42 37.25 8.32
CA GLY A 654 -27.74 37.34 8.95
C GLY A 654 -28.50 36.03 9.17
N PHE A 655 -28.22 34.97 8.42
CA PHE A 655 -28.92 33.68 8.57
C PHE A 655 -27.94 32.49 8.61
N ALA A 656 -28.12 31.60 9.59
CA ALA A 656 -27.24 30.47 9.91
C ALA A 656 -27.24 29.38 8.82
N ASP A 657 -28.31 29.27 8.05
CA ASP A 657 -28.50 28.30 6.96
C ASP A 657 -28.26 28.90 5.56
N VAL A 658 -27.62 30.07 5.49
CA VAL A 658 -27.25 30.75 4.24
C VAL A 658 -25.73 30.83 4.15
N PRO A 659 -25.07 29.83 3.52
CA PRO A 659 -23.63 29.82 3.41
C PRO A 659 -23.13 30.92 2.46
N ALA A 660 -22.00 31.54 2.81
CA ALA A 660 -21.35 32.53 1.95
C ALA A 660 -20.92 31.89 0.62
N GLY A 661 -21.33 32.48 -0.50
CA GLY A 661 -21.05 31.98 -1.86
C GLY A 661 -22.08 30.97 -2.39
N GLY A 662 -23.09 30.61 -1.59
CA GLY A 662 -24.23 29.82 -2.07
C GLY A 662 -25.04 30.56 -3.14
N GLN A 663 -25.80 29.82 -3.94
CA GLN A 663 -26.68 30.42 -4.94
C GLN A 663 -27.64 31.42 -4.26
N PHE A 664 -27.66 32.66 -4.76
CA PHE A 664 -28.40 33.81 -4.21
C PHE A 664 -28.01 34.25 -2.79
N SER A 665 -26.86 33.82 -2.25
CA SER A 665 -26.44 34.21 -0.90
C SER A 665 -26.32 35.72 -0.75
N THR A 666 -25.83 36.43 -1.78
CA THR A 666 -25.71 37.90 -1.79
C THR A 666 -27.08 38.58 -1.63
N GLU A 667 -28.08 38.12 -2.36
CA GLU A 667 -29.43 38.66 -2.34
C GLU A 667 -30.14 38.34 -1.03
N ILE A 668 -29.94 37.14 -0.49
CA ILE A 668 -30.48 36.72 0.81
C ILE A 668 -29.85 37.56 1.94
N SER A 669 -28.54 37.75 1.91
CA SER A 669 -27.81 38.62 2.82
C SER A 669 -28.28 40.08 2.73
N TRP A 670 -28.52 40.59 1.52
CA TRP A 670 -29.09 41.92 1.32
C TRP A 670 -30.48 42.03 1.95
N MET A 671 -31.37 41.05 1.74
CA MET A 671 -32.70 41.05 2.36
C MET A 671 -32.64 41.05 3.89
N ALA A 672 -31.64 40.38 4.47
CA ALA A 672 -31.39 40.39 5.91
C ALA A 672 -30.99 41.79 6.39
N THR A 673 -29.96 42.39 5.77
CA THR A 673 -29.43 43.71 6.12
C THR A 673 -30.44 44.84 5.90
N ALA A 674 -31.21 44.78 4.81
CA ALA A 674 -32.28 45.73 4.53
C ALA A 674 -33.52 45.55 5.41
N GLY A 675 -33.54 44.52 6.27
CA GLY A 675 -34.67 44.22 7.16
C GLY A 675 -35.93 43.80 6.42
N ILE A 676 -35.79 43.31 5.18
CA ILE A 676 -36.91 42.83 4.35
C ILE A 676 -37.30 41.42 4.80
N SER A 677 -36.32 40.53 4.96
CA SER A 677 -36.52 39.23 5.61
C SER A 677 -35.96 39.24 7.03
N THR A 678 -36.73 38.71 7.97
CA THR A 678 -36.32 38.56 9.38
C THR A 678 -35.96 37.11 9.75
N GLY A 679 -36.22 36.17 8.83
CA GLY A 679 -36.07 34.72 9.05
C GLY A 679 -36.89 34.19 10.22
N TRP A 680 -36.53 32.98 10.66
CA TRP A 680 -37.03 32.35 11.87
C TRP A 680 -35.96 32.41 12.94
N THR A 681 -36.32 32.85 14.14
CA THR A 681 -35.46 32.69 15.31
C THR A 681 -35.57 31.26 15.80
N GLU A 682 -34.45 30.55 15.81
CA GLU A 682 -34.35 29.18 16.32
C GLU A 682 -34.14 29.19 17.84
N THR A 683 -34.25 28.02 18.48
CA THR A 683 -34.20 27.87 19.95
C THR A 683 -32.88 28.36 20.57
N ASP A 684 -31.79 28.32 19.81
CA ASP A 684 -30.46 28.78 20.21
C ASP A 684 -30.23 30.30 19.99
N GLY A 685 -31.26 31.02 19.54
CA GLY A 685 -31.20 32.44 19.21
C GLY A 685 -30.59 32.75 17.84
N SER A 686 -30.16 31.73 17.08
CA SER A 686 -29.76 31.90 15.68
C SER A 686 -30.97 32.21 14.81
N LYS A 687 -30.73 32.72 13.60
CA LYS A 687 -31.79 32.99 12.62
C LYS A 687 -31.60 32.12 11.39
N THR A 688 -32.67 31.50 10.88
CA THR A 688 -32.64 30.76 9.61
C THR A 688 -33.47 31.44 8.53
N PHE A 689 -33.06 31.30 7.27
CA PHE A 689 -33.73 31.83 6.09
C PHE A 689 -34.57 30.79 5.37
N ARG A 690 -34.25 29.49 5.45
CA ARG A 690 -34.92 28.36 4.78
C ARG A 690 -35.00 28.52 3.25
N PRO A 691 -33.87 28.61 2.53
CA PRO A 691 -33.80 29.03 1.14
C PRO A 691 -34.66 28.18 0.19
N LEU A 692 -34.71 26.86 0.40
CA LEU A 692 -35.43 25.93 -0.48
C LEU A 692 -36.92 25.76 -0.16
N SER A 693 -37.44 26.48 0.85
CA SER A 693 -38.86 26.44 1.19
C SER A 693 -39.68 27.38 0.30
N PRO A 694 -40.89 27.01 -0.14
CA PRO A 694 -41.80 27.92 -0.82
C PRO A 694 -42.15 29.16 0.01
N VAL A 695 -42.40 30.29 -0.67
CA VAL A 695 -42.91 31.52 -0.05
C VAL A 695 -44.43 31.50 -0.04
N ASN A 696 -45.04 31.59 1.15
CA ASN A 696 -46.47 31.81 1.29
C ASN A 696 -46.86 33.26 0.98
N ARG A 697 -48.12 33.46 0.58
CA ARG A 697 -48.65 34.77 0.16
C ARG A 697 -48.52 35.84 1.24
N ASP A 698 -48.78 35.48 2.49
CA ASP A 698 -48.63 36.37 3.64
C ASP A 698 -47.19 36.85 3.84
N ALA A 699 -46.21 35.95 3.74
CA ALA A 699 -44.79 36.28 3.81
C ALA A 699 -44.35 37.16 2.63
N MET A 700 -44.87 36.92 1.42
CA MET A 700 -44.64 37.81 0.28
C MET A 700 -45.20 39.21 0.54
N ALA A 701 -46.38 39.34 1.17
CA ALA A 701 -46.92 40.64 1.55
C ALA A 701 -46.00 41.40 2.51
N ALA A 702 -45.49 40.70 3.53
CA ALA A 702 -44.54 41.27 4.47
C ALA A 702 -43.26 41.75 3.77
N PHE A 703 -42.71 40.96 2.85
CA PHE A 703 -41.54 41.34 2.09
C PHE A 703 -41.79 42.57 1.21
N MET A 704 -42.91 42.63 0.47
CA MET A 704 -43.22 43.76 -0.41
C MET A 704 -43.49 45.06 0.35
N TYR A 705 -44.18 45.00 1.50
CA TYR A 705 -44.39 46.17 2.36
C TYR A 705 -43.07 46.73 2.90
N ARG A 706 -42.15 45.85 3.32
CA ARG A 706 -40.83 46.23 3.82
C ARG A 706 -39.93 46.75 2.70
N LEU A 707 -39.99 46.12 1.53
CA LEU A 707 -39.30 46.56 0.32
C LEU A 707 -39.73 47.97 -0.10
N ALA A 708 -41.01 48.33 0.09
CA ALA A 708 -41.53 49.68 -0.16
C ALA A 708 -41.16 50.70 0.93
N GLY A 709 -40.28 50.35 1.88
CA GLY A 709 -39.85 51.25 2.96
C GLY A 709 -40.82 51.35 4.14
N LYS A 710 -41.72 50.38 4.31
CA LYS A 710 -42.73 50.34 5.39
C LYS A 710 -43.60 51.62 5.43
N PRO A 711 -44.28 51.98 4.32
CA PRO A 711 -45.04 53.23 4.24
C PRO A 711 -46.10 53.30 5.35
N ALA A 712 -46.35 54.51 5.86
CA ALA A 712 -47.39 54.73 6.86
C ALA A 712 -48.75 54.26 6.32
N PHE A 713 -49.39 53.35 7.05
CA PHE A 713 -50.66 52.75 6.67
C PHE A 713 -51.39 52.29 7.93
N THR A 714 -52.68 52.61 8.00
CA THR A 714 -53.59 52.19 9.08
C THR A 714 -54.48 51.08 8.54
N PRO A 715 -54.33 49.84 9.02
CA PRO A 715 -55.18 48.73 8.60
C PRO A 715 -56.66 49.01 8.91
N PRO A 716 -57.59 48.59 8.05
CA PRO A 716 -59.01 48.78 8.30
C PRO A 716 -59.47 47.95 9.51
N ALA A 717 -60.46 48.47 10.25
CA ALA A 717 -61.05 47.77 11.40
C ALA A 717 -61.78 46.48 11.00
N THR A 718 -62.26 46.41 9.75
CA THR A 718 -62.86 45.22 9.14
C THR A 718 -61.99 44.76 7.98
N SER A 719 -61.68 43.46 7.93
CA SER A 719 -60.83 42.91 6.87
C SER A 719 -61.53 42.97 5.51
N PRO A 720 -60.82 43.36 4.44
CA PRO A 720 -61.31 43.23 3.06
C PRO A 720 -61.29 41.77 2.58
N PHE A 721 -60.71 40.84 3.35
CA PHE A 721 -60.64 39.41 3.03
C PHE A 721 -61.25 38.56 4.16
N ALA A 722 -62.18 37.67 3.80
CA ALA A 722 -62.91 36.82 4.75
C ALA A 722 -61.99 35.86 5.54
N ASP A 723 -60.86 35.47 4.96
CA ASP A 723 -59.90 34.51 5.53
C ASP A 723 -58.67 35.17 6.17
N VAL A 724 -58.69 36.49 6.40
CA VAL A 724 -57.61 37.21 7.09
C VAL A 724 -58.18 38.00 8.27
N PRO A 725 -58.28 37.38 9.47
CA PRO A 725 -58.66 38.09 10.69
C PRO A 725 -57.70 39.23 11.05
N THR A 726 -58.18 40.25 11.76
CA THR A 726 -57.38 41.41 12.21
C THR A 726 -56.21 41.02 13.12
N SER A 727 -56.26 39.84 13.74
CA SER A 727 -55.20 39.26 14.58
C SER A 727 -54.10 38.53 13.79
N SER A 728 -54.19 38.45 12.46
CA SER A 728 -53.21 37.72 11.64
C SER A 728 -51.83 38.40 11.66
N GLN A 729 -50.75 37.61 11.72
CA GLN A 729 -49.37 38.08 11.85
C GLN A 729 -48.96 39.16 10.83
N PHE A 730 -49.50 39.11 9.61
CA PHE A 730 -49.23 40.07 8.52
C PHE A 730 -50.49 40.81 8.05
N TYR A 731 -51.49 41.00 8.92
CA TYR A 731 -52.76 41.67 8.58
C TYR A 731 -52.54 43.05 7.96
N LYS A 732 -51.62 43.84 8.53
CA LYS A 732 -51.28 45.17 8.06
C LYS A 732 -50.71 45.15 6.64
N GLU A 733 -49.75 44.26 6.37
CA GLU A 733 -49.07 44.18 5.08
C GLU A 733 -49.99 43.62 3.99
N ILE A 734 -50.83 42.66 4.32
CA ILE A 734 -51.84 42.09 3.41
C ILE A 734 -52.86 43.16 3.01
N THR A 735 -53.40 43.90 3.98
CA THR A 735 -54.41 44.96 3.71
C THR A 735 -53.80 46.17 3.02
N TRP A 736 -52.53 46.48 3.26
CA TRP A 736 -51.80 47.50 2.49
C TRP A 736 -51.66 47.11 1.01
N LEU A 737 -51.32 45.85 0.71
CA LEU A 737 -51.27 45.38 -0.68
C LEU A 737 -52.64 45.46 -1.37
N ALA A 738 -53.73 45.25 -0.63
CA ALA A 738 -55.08 45.40 -1.15
C ALA A 738 -55.42 46.87 -1.44
N ASP A 739 -55.10 47.78 -0.51
CA ASP A 739 -55.27 49.23 -0.67
C ASP A 739 -54.52 49.76 -1.91
N LYS A 740 -53.29 49.29 -2.14
CA LYS A 740 -52.49 49.66 -3.31
C LYS A 740 -52.89 48.92 -4.60
N GLY A 741 -53.90 48.07 -4.55
CA GLY A 741 -54.34 47.28 -5.71
C GLY A 741 -53.28 46.30 -6.23
N VAL A 742 -52.29 45.95 -5.40
CA VAL A 742 -51.26 44.95 -5.71
C VAL A 742 -51.84 43.55 -5.57
N SER A 743 -52.59 43.31 -4.48
CA SER A 743 -53.38 42.09 -4.32
C SER A 743 -54.86 42.38 -4.51
N THR A 744 -55.55 41.54 -5.30
CA THR A 744 -56.99 41.63 -5.53
C THR A 744 -57.80 40.54 -4.80
N GLY A 745 -57.12 39.55 -4.24
CA GLY A 745 -57.74 38.32 -3.72
C GLY A 745 -58.45 37.50 -4.78
N TRP A 746 -59.16 36.46 -4.32
CA TRP A 746 -60.13 35.70 -5.10
C TRP A 746 -61.53 36.10 -4.70
N THR A 747 -62.39 36.38 -5.66
CA THR A 747 -63.82 36.50 -5.42
C THR A 747 -64.39 35.09 -5.31
N GLU A 748 -65.00 34.77 -4.18
CA GLU A 748 -65.68 33.51 -3.95
C GLU A 748 -67.11 33.56 -4.50
N ALA A 749 -67.78 32.41 -4.56
CA ALA A 749 -69.11 32.27 -5.17
C ALA A 749 -70.19 33.13 -4.49
N ASP A 750 -70.01 33.47 -3.22
CA ASP A 750 -70.89 34.32 -2.42
C ASP A 750 -70.58 35.83 -2.55
N GLY A 751 -69.61 36.20 -3.40
CA GLY A 751 -69.16 37.57 -3.59
C GLY A 751 -68.16 38.07 -2.54
N SER A 752 -67.84 37.27 -1.52
CA SER A 752 -66.76 37.58 -0.58
C SER A 752 -65.39 37.47 -1.26
N LYS A 753 -64.36 38.07 -0.65
CA LYS A 753 -62.99 37.96 -1.15
C LYS A 753 -62.11 37.19 -0.19
N THR A 754 -61.26 36.29 -0.69
CA THR A 754 -60.24 35.59 0.10
C THR A 754 -58.83 35.96 -0.36
N TYR A 755 -57.87 35.93 0.55
CA TYR A 755 -56.45 36.22 0.29
C TYR A 755 -55.59 34.96 0.23
N ARG A 756 -55.99 33.88 0.89
CA ARG A 756 -55.31 32.59 1.03
C ARG A 756 -53.88 32.73 1.59
N PRO A 757 -53.72 33.26 2.82
CA PRO A 757 -52.43 33.72 3.34
C PRO A 757 -51.35 32.63 3.38
N LEU A 758 -51.73 31.39 3.72
CA LEU A 758 -50.81 30.26 3.87
C LEU A 758 -50.58 29.48 2.56
N GLN A 759 -51.17 29.89 1.44
CA GLN A 759 -50.94 29.27 0.15
C GLN A 759 -49.61 29.75 -0.44
N ALA A 760 -48.80 28.84 -0.98
CA ALA A 760 -47.55 29.18 -1.67
C ALA A 760 -47.83 30.06 -2.92
N VAL A 761 -46.91 30.98 -3.20
CA VAL A 761 -46.99 31.88 -4.36
C VAL A 761 -46.37 31.20 -5.57
N ASN A 762 -47.14 31.01 -6.63
CA ASN A 762 -46.63 30.58 -7.94
C ASN A 762 -45.91 31.72 -8.68
N ARG A 763 -45.00 31.36 -9.58
CA ARG A 763 -44.14 32.30 -10.32
C ARG A 763 -44.92 33.29 -11.17
N ASP A 764 -46.02 32.87 -11.75
CA ASP A 764 -46.94 33.72 -12.53
C ASP A 764 -47.63 34.78 -11.66
N ALA A 765 -48.13 34.38 -10.49
CA ALA A 765 -48.72 35.26 -9.50
C ALA A 765 -47.67 36.23 -8.95
N MET A 766 -46.44 35.77 -8.67
CA MET A 766 -45.34 36.66 -8.26
C MET A 766 -45.07 37.76 -9.29
N ALA A 767 -45.06 37.41 -10.59
CA ALA A 767 -44.90 38.40 -11.66
C ALA A 767 -46.03 39.45 -11.65
N ALA A 768 -47.28 39.01 -11.45
CA ALA A 768 -48.43 39.91 -11.34
C ALA A 768 -48.33 40.87 -10.15
N PHE A 769 -47.89 40.37 -8.98
CA PHE A 769 -47.68 41.22 -7.81
C PHE A 769 -46.57 42.26 -8.06
N MET A 770 -45.42 41.86 -8.61
CA MET A 770 -44.31 42.78 -8.88
C MET A 770 -44.70 43.85 -9.94
N TYR A 771 -45.41 43.48 -10.99
CA TYR A 771 -45.88 44.44 -12.00
C TYR A 771 -46.84 45.49 -11.40
N ARG A 772 -47.75 45.06 -10.52
CA ARG A 772 -48.68 45.98 -9.85
C ARG A 772 -47.99 46.82 -8.80
N LEU A 773 -47.01 46.26 -8.07
CA LEU A 773 -46.19 47.00 -7.12
C LEU A 773 -45.40 48.12 -7.81
N ALA A 774 -45.01 47.92 -9.07
CA ALA A 774 -44.35 48.94 -9.90
C ALA A 774 -45.31 50.00 -10.46
N GLY A 775 -46.59 49.99 -10.06
CA GLY A 775 -47.59 50.94 -10.55
C GLY A 775 -48.18 50.60 -11.92
N LYS A 776 -48.09 49.33 -12.36
CA LYS A 776 -48.60 48.86 -13.67
C LYS A 776 -48.04 49.67 -14.85
N PRO A 777 -46.71 49.76 -15.00
CA PRO A 777 -46.09 50.56 -16.05
C PRO A 777 -46.57 50.15 -17.45
N ALA A 778 -46.67 51.12 -18.37
CA ALA A 778 -47.05 50.85 -19.74
C ALA A 778 -46.07 49.84 -20.37
N PHE A 779 -46.60 48.74 -20.89
CA PHE A 779 -45.81 47.67 -21.49
C PHE A 779 -46.62 46.93 -22.54
N THR A 780 -46.04 46.76 -23.71
CA THR A 780 -46.59 46.01 -24.83
C THR A 780 -45.92 44.63 -24.86
N PRO A 781 -46.65 43.54 -24.56
CA PRO A 781 -46.09 42.19 -24.61
C PRO A 781 -45.64 41.82 -26.03
N PRO A 782 -44.56 41.05 -26.19
CA PRO A 782 -44.10 40.63 -27.50
C PRO A 782 -45.12 39.69 -28.17
N ALA A 783 -45.22 39.77 -29.50
CA ALA A 783 -46.12 38.92 -30.30
C ALA A 783 -45.72 37.44 -30.25
N THR A 784 -44.43 37.16 -30.03
CA THR A 784 -43.88 35.82 -29.78
C THR A 784 -43.36 35.75 -28.36
N SER A 785 -43.72 34.69 -27.64
CA SER A 785 -43.27 34.51 -26.26
C SER A 785 -41.76 34.30 -26.17
N PRO A 786 -41.05 34.97 -25.23
CA PRO A 786 -39.65 34.67 -24.93
C PRO A 786 -39.49 33.37 -24.12
N PHE A 787 -40.58 32.75 -23.69
CA PHE A 787 -40.57 31.49 -22.94
C PHE A 787 -41.44 30.42 -23.62
N ALA A 788 -40.87 29.24 -23.86
CA ALA A 788 -41.50 28.13 -24.55
C ALA A 788 -42.76 27.60 -23.84
N ASP A 789 -42.83 27.76 -22.52
CA ASP A 789 -43.91 27.27 -21.65
C ASP A 789 -44.90 28.36 -21.21
N VAL A 790 -44.87 29.54 -21.83
CA VAL A 790 -45.82 30.63 -21.56
C VAL A 790 -46.50 31.07 -22.86
N PRO A 791 -47.67 30.50 -23.21
CA PRO A 791 -48.46 30.94 -24.36
C PRO A 791 -48.95 32.40 -24.22
N THR A 792 -49.15 33.09 -25.35
CA THR A 792 -49.66 34.48 -25.38
C THR A 792 -51.06 34.63 -24.79
N SER A 793 -51.82 33.54 -24.70
CA SER A 793 -53.15 33.46 -24.06
C SER A 793 -53.10 33.28 -22.53
N SER A 794 -51.92 33.15 -21.92
CA SER A 794 -51.79 32.93 -20.47
C SER A 794 -52.29 34.13 -19.67
N GLN A 795 -52.98 33.86 -18.56
CA GLN A 795 -53.59 34.89 -17.69
C GLN A 795 -52.64 36.02 -17.28
N PHE A 796 -51.37 35.71 -17.02
CA PHE A 796 -50.33 36.68 -16.62
C PHE A 796 -49.24 36.86 -17.67
N TYR A 797 -49.54 36.62 -18.96
CA TYR A 797 -48.54 36.71 -20.05
C TYR A 797 -47.85 38.09 -20.08
N LYS A 798 -48.63 39.16 -19.91
CA LYS A 798 -48.12 40.53 -19.90
C LYS A 798 -47.14 40.76 -18.75
N GLU A 799 -47.48 40.33 -17.55
CA GLU A 799 -46.68 40.54 -16.36
C GLU A 799 -45.41 39.69 -16.36
N ILE A 800 -45.49 38.44 -16.84
CA ILE A 800 -44.35 37.54 -17.00
C ILE A 800 -43.34 38.11 -18.00
N THR A 801 -43.82 38.53 -19.17
CA THR A 801 -42.95 39.07 -20.22
C THR A 801 -42.39 40.45 -19.86
N TRP A 802 -43.14 41.27 -19.11
CA TRP A 802 -42.63 42.51 -18.53
C TRP A 802 -41.50 42.22 -17.54
N LEU A 803 -41.69 41.27 -16.62
CA LEU A 803 -40.69 40.91 -15.60
C LEU A 803 -39.37 40.44 -16.24
N ALA A 804 -39.46 39.72 -17.36
CA ALA A 804 -38.31 39.31 -18.16
C ALA A 804 -37.65 40.48 -18.88
N ALA A 805 -38.43 41.38 -19.50
CA ALA A 805 -37.92 42.57 -20.19
C ALA A 805 -37.16 43.52 -19.24
N GLN A 806 -37.55 43.58 -17.96
CA GLN A 806 -36.85 44.36 -16.94
C GLN A 806 -35.59 43.66 -16.39
N GLY A 807 -35.28 42.44 -16.83
CA GLY A 807 -34.16 41.65 -16.33
C GLY A 807 -34.36 41.12 -14.90
N ILE A 808 -35.58 41.17 -14.37
CA ILE A 808 -35.89 40.65 -13.03
C ILE A 808 -35.98 39.12 -13.07
N SER A 809 -36.60 38.57 -14.12
CA SER A 809 -36.59 37.13 -14.41
C SER A 809 -35.71 36.79 -15.61
N THR A 810 -34.89 35.75 -15.48
CA THR A 810 -34.03 35.24 -16.55
C THR A 810 -34.54 33.94 -17.19
N GLY A 811 -35.51 33.27 -16.55
CA GLY A 811 -35.96 31.92 -16.89
C GLY A 811 -34.88 30.85 -16.69
N TRP A 812 -35.17 29.64 -17.14
CA TRP A 812 -34.21 28.54 -17.28
C TRP A 812 -33.88 28.35 -18.75
N THR A 813 -32.59 28.21 -19.08
CA THR A 813 -32.15 27.76 -20.40
C THR A 813 -32.23 26.25 -20.45
N GLU A 814 -32.99 25.70 -21.39
CA GLU A 814 -33.13 24.27 -21.60
C GLU A 814 -32.00 23.74 -22.52
N GLY A 815 -31.87 22.41 -22.64
CA GLY A 815 -30.78 21.76 -23.39
C GLY A 815 -30.74 22.09 -24.89
N ASP A 816 -31.85 22.56 -25.45
CA ASP A 816 -31.99 23.00 -26.84
C ASP A 816 -31.76 24.52 -27.03
N GLY A 817 -31.40 25.23 -25.96
CA GLY A 817 -31.20 26.69 -25.95
C GLY A 817 -32.49 27.51 -25.83
N SER A 818 -33.67 26.87 -25.79
CA SER A 818 -34.92 27.55 -25.48
C SER A 818 -34.96 27.99 -24.00
N LYS A 819 -35.89 28.90 -23.66
CA LYS A 819 -36.08 29.36 -22.28
C LYS A 819 -37.45 28.97 -21.74
N THR A 820 -37.52 28.55 -20.47
CA THR A 820 -38.79 28.31 -19.77
C THR A 820 -38.94 29.23 -18.54
N PHE A 821 -40.17 29.56 -18.19
CA PHE A 821 -40.53 30.40 -17.04
C PHE A 821 -41.12 29.62 -15.87
N ARG A 822 -41.72 28.45 -16.12
CA ARG A 822 -42.37 27.54 -15.16
C ARG A 822 -43.46 28.23 -14.33
N PRO A 823 -44.51 28.78 -14.98
CA PRO A 823 -45.45 29.72 -14.36
C PRO A 823 -46.17 29.16 -13.13
N LEU A 824 -46.53 27.87 -13.14
CA LEU A 824 -47.29 27.22 -12.08
C LEU A 824 -46.43 26.65 -10.94
N ASN A 825 -45.11 26.78 -11.01
CA ASN A 825 -44.23 26.35 -9.92
C ASN A 825 -44.25 27.38 -8.79
N ALA A 826 -44.25 26.90 -7.54
CA ALA A 826 -44.07 27.76 -6.38
C ALA A 826 -42.69 28.44 -6.39
N VAL A 827 -42.62 29.67 -5.88
CA VAL A 827 -41.37 30.41 -5.71
C VAL A 827 -40.74 30.05 -4.37
N ASN A 828 -39.56 29.44 -4.41
CA ASN A 828 -38.75 29.23 -3.22
C ASN A 828 -38.15 30.55 -2.71
N ARG A 829 -37.82 30.59 -1.41
CA ARG A 829 -37.36 31.80 -0.72
C ARG A 829 -36.07 32.38 -1.26
N ASP A 830 -35.15 31.53 -1.70
CA ASP A 830 -33.92 31.92 -2.40
C ASP A 830 -34.18 32.64 -3.74
N ALA A 831 -35.04 32.08 -4.58
CA ALA A 831 -35.45 32.67 -5.85
C ALA A 831 -36.24 33.98 -5.62
N MET A 832 -37.08 34.04 -4.58
CA MET A 832 -37.77 35.27 -4.20
C MET A 832 -36.78 36.37 -3.83
N ALA A 833 -35.69 36.05 -3.12
CA ALA A 833 -34.65 37.02 -2.80
C ALA A 833 -33.99 37.59 -4.05
N ALA A 834 -33.68 36.74 -5.03
CA ALA A 834 -33.15 37.16 -6.31
C ALA A 834 -34.10 38.10 -7.07
N PHE A 835 -35.40 37.79 -7.11
CA PHE A 835 -36.40 38.65 -7.75
C PHE A 835 -36.51 40.01 -7.05
N MET A 836 -36.57 40.03 -5.72
CA MET A 836 -36.70 41.28 -4.94
C MET A 836 -35.46 42.16 -5.04
N TYR A 837 -34.27 41.55 -5.02
CA TYR A 837 -33.02 42.27 -5.19
C TYR A 837 -32.97 42.98 -6.55
N ARG A 838 -33.24 42.25 -7.65
CA ARG A 838 -33.26 42.81 -9.00
C ARG A 838 -34.37 43.84 -9.19
N TYR A 839 -35.55 43.60 -8.62
CA TYR A 839 -36.64 44.57 -8.62
C TYR A 839 -36.20 45.86 -7.93
N ASN A 840 -35.59 45.77 -6.75
CA ASN A 840 -35.10 46.92 -5.99
C ASN A 840 -34.08 47.73 -6.81
N SER A 841 -33.10 47.07 -7.41
CA SER A 841 -32.10 47.73 -8.26
C SER A 841 -32.70 48.48 -9.46
N LYS A 842 -33.91 48.13 -9.90
CA LYS A 842 -34.57 48.77 -11.05
C LYS A 842 -35.52 49.89 -10.65
N PHE A 843 -36.32 49.68 -9.62
CA PHE A 843 -37.45 50.57 -9.30
C PHE A 843 -37.26 51.39 -8.03
N ASN A 844 -36.32 51.00 -7.18
CA ASN A 844 -35.94 51.73 -5.98
C ASN A 844 -34.40 51.90 -5.90
N PRO A 845 -33.74 52.45 -6.95
CA PRO A 845 -32.31 52.73 -6.86
C PRO A 845 -32.11 53.80 -5.78
N SER A 846 -31.34 53.44 -4.76
CA SER A 846 -30.88 54.33 -3.69
C SER A 846 -30.05 55.49 -4.22
#